data_AF-J2PY58-F1
#
_entry.id   AF-J2PY58-F1
#
_cell.length_a   1.000
_cell.length_b   1.000
_cell.length_c   1.000
_cell.angle_alpha   90.00
_cell.angle_beta   90.00
_cell.angle_gamma   90.00
#
_symmetry.space_group_name_H-M   'P 1'
#
loop_
_entity.id
_entity.type
_entity.pdbx_description
1 polymer ?
#
loop_
_entity_poly.entity_id
_entity_poly.type
_entity_poly.pdbx_seq_one_letter_code
_entity_poly.pdbx_strand_id
1 'polypeptide(L)'
;MEFKMDNKIVEAAAKAPRMFVSASLGQGEEYNRETGIQLTKEQIISLRKYEVLGLSLPVRLTDVVAYLNYGAGDAGGVGLKATDFLRTFTYTYDHAKRWSPLREKIMLTGTDLRVFAGNIIRTGKGIVAIYDDLKASRYLEEFDINTPEEYLQLKRTIPGLPDLGLPSGDVPEIKAYLNNMLDKVMECHAKAEDVRSEIDSFGADMREIVLPEIKLRLEFVSRNTYQADIQALQGEIDQRSKEIDELNKQYDQLVQEAIRSAATLNIGGLILGIYQGVKAEKIRKERNRLKAEQQTSNQVMASKNQTLSSLNKVRDDLQNLSYVAIEAEVATQNLMLVWNALSTYIYASVKEVDLLQEATSLRRFKNQILGIIDPWEQIQASSDQLLGVFAAADKEYGSSFTMFRSKAVMFSLNNNPAVSDFDGAALRAHAAAVQTSNVTAQMLGEQFNYLPGTVRTMNGLTVAIREATFELRDQAQTTGINLERAQNKLKTAQIELLEYPEDADEIHEEMESELKNVSMKVAEYAADLKVTHNDLSTAYDRSASAQWIVTLQQDRAFTEALKVKSEDKFADFEKQMKSVSEALELIAKAGVEKIGQEARLTLDNLKALGLAPPQVQVALFAIDTLKKMISGIGEAISYLNMLAAYNKLKEKAADLRAQLKKLINEIEQIDGKIQLVRVLDQLDDERWGYVNEFSNLVTRIESLARDFKQDKSQPVERRTAEAITRIADFRQYLKTVQQ
;
A
#
# COMPACT_ATOMS: atom_id res chain seq x y z
N MET A 1 4.95 0.33 33.85
CA MET A 1 3.75 1.12 33.54
C MET A 1 3.25 0.60 32.20
N GLU A 2 2.28 -0.32 32.22
CA GLU A 2 1.69 -0.88 30.99
C GLU A 2 0.93 0.22 30.26
N PHE A 3 1.46 0.66 29.13
CA PHE A 3 0.72 1.51 28.21
C PHE A 3 -0.26 0.62 27.45
N LYS A 4 -1.55 0.70 27.82
CA LYS A 4 -2.63 0.17 26.99
C LYS A 4 -2.65 0.95 25.68
N MET A 5 -2.26 0.27 24.59
CA MET A 5 -2.56 0.66 23.22
C MET A 5 -4.05 0.95 23.10
N ASP A 6 -4.40 2.11 22.54
CA ASP A 6 -5.78 2.39 22.15
C ASP A 6 -6.11 1.57 20.89
N ASN A 7 -6.54 0.32 21.13
CA ASN A 7 -6.82 -0.71 20.13
C ASN A 7 -7.82 -0.23 19.05
N LYS A 8 -8.55 0.86 19.31
CA LYS A 8 -9.48 1.51 18.38
C LYS A 8 -8.82 2.17 17.18
N ILE A 9 -7.57 2.63 17.27
CA ILE A 9 -6.86 3.29 16.15
C ILE A 9 -6.31 2.24 15.17
N VAL A 10 -5.77 1.14 15.69
CA VAL A 10 -5.34 -0.02 14.89
C VAL A 10 -6.54 -0.69 14.22
N GLU A 11 -7.66 -0.80 14.93
CA GLU A 11 -8.92 -1.32 14.38
C GLU A 11 -9.54 -0.36 13.34
N ALA A 12 -9.37 0.96 13.48
CA ALA A 12 -9.78 1.94 12.48
C ALA A 12 -8.92 1.87 11.19
N ALA A 13 -7.60 1.67 11.30
CA ALA A 13 -6.71 1.46 10.16
C ALA A 13 -7.03 0.15 9.40
N ALA A 14 -7.42 -0.91 10.11
CA ALA A 14 -7.88 -2.17 9.51
C ALA A 14 -9.29 -2.09 8.90
N LYS A 15 -10.16 -1.19 9.41
CA LYS A 15 -11.53 -0.97 8.92
C LYS A 15 -11.65 0.11 7.84
N ALA A 16 -10.61 0.93 7.65
CA ALA A 16 -10.59 1.98 6.64
C ALA A 16 -10.95 1.46 5.23
N PRO A 17 -10.40 0.33 4.73
CA PRO A 17 -10.78 -0.22 3.43
C PRO A 17 -12.28 -0.48 3.26
N ARG A 18 -12.98 -0.92 4.32
CA ARG A 18 -14.43 -1.16 4.29
C ARG A 18 -15.25 0.13 4.36
N MET A 19 -14.79 1.11 5.14
CA MET A 19 -15.39 2.45 5.17
C MET A 19 -15.24 3.16 3.81
N PHE A 20 -14.11 2.95 3.12
CA PHE A 20 -13.86 3.43 1.76
C PHE A 20 -14.77 2.78 0.72
N VAL A 21 -15.09 1.49 0.86
CA VAL A 21 -16.09 0.82 0.02
C VAL A 21 -17.45 1.50 0.19
N SER A 22 -17.96 1.67 1.42
CA SER A 22 -19.25 2.34 1.65
C SER A 22 -19.32 3.80 1.18
N ALA A 23 -18.22 4.57 1.31
CA ALA A 23 -18.16 5.96 0.86
C ALA A 23 -18.07 6.08 -0.67
N SER A 24 -17.41 5.13 -1.35
CA SER A 24 -17.33 5.08 -2.82
C SER A 24 -18.63 4.56 -3.45
N LEU A 25 -19.41 3.76 -2.71
CA LEU A 25 -20.72 3.23 -3.11
C LEU A 25 -21.89 4.21 -2.91
N GLY A 26 -21.66 5.39 -2.31
CA GLY A 26 -22.72 6.38 -2.05
C GLY A 26 -23.82 5.91 -1.08
N GLN A 27 -23.57 4.89 -0.24
CA GLN A 27 -24.56 4.40 0.70
C GLN A 27 -24.53 5.21 2.01
N GLY A 28 -25.47 6.16 2.12
CA GLY A 28 -25.84 6.92 3.32
C GLY A 28 -26.89 7.98 2.97
N GLU A 29 -27.79 8.35 3.89
CA GLU A 29 -28.86 9.34 3.63
C GLU A 29 -28.33 10.72 3.18
N GLU A 30 -27.05 11.01 3.42
CA GLU A 30 -26.34 12.22 3.01
C GLU A 30 -25.82 12.19 1.55
N TYR A 31 -25.90 11.05 0.85
CA TYR A 31 -25.25 10.78 -0.45
C TYR A 31 -26.21 10.37 -1.58
N ASN A 32 -27.53 10.59 -1.43
CA ASN A 32 -28.48 10.46 -2.54
C ASN A 32 -28.07 11.42 -3.68
N ARG A 33 -27.56 10.91 -4.81
CA ARG A 33 -27.10 11.74 -5.94
C ARG A 33 -27.55 11.22 -7.30
N GLU A 34 -27.91 12.17 -8.16
CA GLU A 34 -28.12 11.99 -9.60
C GLU A 34 -26.82 11.55 -10.30
N THR A 35 -26.97 10.78 -11.37
CA THR A 35 -25.92 10.24 -12.22
C THR A 35 -25.11 11.36 -12.88
N GLY A 36 -23.80 11.46 -12.61
CA GLY A 36 -22.93 12.38 -13.34
C GLY A 36 -21.46 12.41 -12.88
N ILE A 37 -21.19 12.71 -11.61
CA ILE A 37 -19.81 12.90 -11.10
C ILE A 37 -19.58 12.22 -9.73
N GLN A 38 -18.55 11.36 -9.67
CA GLN A 38 -18.10 10.65 -8.46
C GLN A 38 -17.15 11.49 -7.58
N LEU A 39 -16.72 12.66 -8.04
CA LEU A 39 -15.78 13.54 -7.33
C LEU A 39 -16.51 14.43 -6.30
N THR A 40 -16.01 14.49 -5.05
CA THR A 40 -16.62 15.31 -3.98
C THR A 40 -15.70 16.42 -3.48
N LYS A 41 -16.26 17.39 -2.75
CA LYS A 41 -15.48 18.48 -2.13
C LYS A 41 -14.50 17.93 -1.09
N GLU A 42 -14.88 16.89 -0.35
CA GLU A 42 -14.04 16.21 0.64
C GLU A 42 -12.82 15.57 -0.03
N GLN A 43 -12.99 15.02 -1.23
CA GLN A 43 -11.90 14.45 -2.01
C GLN A 43 -10.89 15.52 -2.47
N ILE A 44 -11.37 16.70 -2.90
CA ILE A 44 -10.48 17.84 -3.20
C ILE A 44 -9.76 18.35 -1.94
N ILE A 45 -10.46 18.42 -0.81
CA ILE A 45 -9.84 18.76 0.48
C ILE A 45 -8.77 17.72 0.85
N SER A 46 -9.00 16.44 0.58
CA SER A 46 -8.05 15.36 0.87
C SER A 46 -6.77 15.48 0.04
N LEU A 47 -6.88 15.81 -1.25
CA LEU A 47 -5.73 16.15 -2.10
C LEU A 47 -4.94 17.33 -1.53
N ARG A 48 -5.62 18.36 -1.03
CA ARG A 48 -4.96 19.52 -0.39
C ARG A 48 -4.28 19.14 0.93
N LYS A 49 -4.89 18.28 1.75
CA LYS A 49 -4.27 17.76 2.99
C LYS A 49 -3.00 16.96 2.67
N TYR A 50 -3.07 16.10 1.67
CA TYR A 50 -1.92 15.35 1.18
C TYR A 50 -0.80 16.28 0.69
N GLU A 51 -1.13 17.29 -0.11
CA GLU A 51 -0.16 18.27 -0.60
C GLU A 51 0.57 18.97 0.57
N VAL A 52 -0.18 19.49 1.53
CA VAL A 52 0.39 20.20 2.69
C VAL A 52 1.30 19.28 3.51
N LEU A 53 0.87 18.04 3.78
CA LEU A 53 1.67 17.08 4.53
C LEU A 53 2.91 16.64 3.74
N GLY A 54 2.76 16.33 2.46
CA GLY A 54 3.88 15.94 1.59
C GLY A 54 4.93 17.04 1.46
N LEU A 55 4.51 18.29 1.31
CA LEU A 55 5.41 19.46 1.25
C LEU A 55 6.08 19.79 2.59
N SER A 56 5.57 19.27 3.71
CA SER A 56 6.17 19.46 5.03
C SER A 56 7.32 18.48 5.33
N LEU A 57 7.51 17.46 4.50
CA LEU A 57 8.51 16.42 4.73
C LEU A 57 9.94 16.93 4.48
N PRO A 58 10.93 16.52 5.31
CA PRO A 58 12.32 16.90 5.10
C PRO A 58 12.92 16.15 3.90
N VAL A 59 13.50 16.91 2.95
CA VAL A 59 14.13 16.38 1.72
C VAL A 59 15.64 16.53 1.67
N ARG A 60 16.26 16.97 2.78
CA ARG A 60 17.72 17.00 2.93
C ARG A 60 18.13 15.97 3.97
N LEU A 61 19.18 15.20 3.70
CA LEU A 61 19.64 14.15 4.61
C LEU A 61 19.87 14.66 6.05
N THR A 62 20.43 15.86 6.21
CA THR A 62 20.65 16.50 7.52
C THR A 62 19.34 16.75 8.27
N ASP A 63 18.29 17.17 7.56
CA ASP A 63 16.99 17.45 8.15
C ASP A 63 16.26 16.16 8.49
N VAL A 64 16.43 15.11 7.67
CA VAL A 64 15.90 13.77 7.97
C VAL A 64 16.58 13.19 9.22
N VAL A 65 17.91 13.30 9.34
CA VAL A 65 18.64 12.88 10.55
C VAL A 65 18.13 13.64 11.78
N ALA A 66 17.93 14.95 11.67
CA ALA A 66 17.40 15.77 12.76
C ALA A 66 15.93 15.40 13.10
N TYR A 67 15.11 15.11 12.10
CA TYR A 67 13.71 14.69 12.26
C TYR A 67 13.61 13.32 12.95
N LEU A 68 14.45 12.36 12.56
CA LEU A 68 14.49 11.02 13.15
C LEU A 68 15.07 11.01 14.56
N ASN A 69 16.01 11.91 14.86
CA ASN A 69 16.58 12.12 16.20
C ASN A 69 16.95 10.82 16.96
N TYR A 70 17.61 9.88 16.27
CA TYR A 70 18.03 8.61 16.85
C TYR A 70 19.00 8.78 18.00
N GLY A 71 19.07 7.75 18.84
CA GLY A 71 20.01 7.70 19.95
C GLY A 71 21.47 7.79 19.47
N ALA A 72 22.35 8.27 20.36
CA ALA A 72 23.76 8.43 20.02
C ALA A 72 24.36 7.10 19.51
N GLY A 73 25.02 7.16 18.35
CA GLY A 73 25.67 6.03 17.70
C GLY A 73 24.72 5.03 17.02
N ASP A 74 23.42 5.29 17.01
CA ASP A 74 22.42 4.47 16.32
C ASP A 74 22.01 5.12 14.98
N ALA A 75 21.99 4.33 13.92
CA ALA A 75 21.63 4.75 12.57
C ALA A 75 20.31 4.13 12.07
N GLY A 76 19.64 3.34 12.92
CA GLY A 76 18.50 2.52 12.52
C GLY A 76 18.93 1.20 11.88
N GLY A 77 18.08 0.18 12.00
CA GLY A 77 18.22 -1.10 11.31
C GLY A 77 18.03 -1.01 9.80
N VAL A 78 18.09 -2.16 9.11
CA VAL A 78 17.73 -2.26 7.69
C VAL A 78 16.31 -1.74 7.48
N GLY A 79 16.10 -0.92 6.45
CA GLY A 79 14.81 -0.30 6.18
C GLY A 79 14.39 0.74 7.21
N LEU A 80 15.31 1.22 8.07
CA LEU A 80 15.06 2.28 9.05
C LEU A 80 16.18 3.34 9.04
N LYS A 81 17.09 3.32 8.06
CA LYS A 81 18.15 4.34 7.99
C LYS A 81 17.62 5.68 7.51
N ALA A 82 18.30 6.76 7.86
CA ALA A 82 17.95 8.11 7.38
C ALA A 82 17.88 8.21 5.86
N THR A 83 18.74 7.49 5.13
CA THR A 83 18.73 7.43 3.66
C THR A 83 17.45 6.83 3.10
N ASP A 84 16.91 5.81 3.77
CA ASP A 84 15.74 5.12 3.28
C ASP A 84 14.46 5.94 3.61
N PHE A 85 14.45 6.70 4.72
CA PHE A 85 13.38 7.70 4.98
C PHE A 85 13.45 8.85 3.99
N LEU A 86 14.67 9.33 3.69
CA LEU A 86 14.89 10.38 2.70
C LEU A 86 14.30 9.96 1.34
N ARG A 87 14.48 8.70 0.92
CA ARG A 87 13.86 8.17 -0.31
C ARG A 87 12.34 8.32 -0.29
N THR A 88 11.67 7.78 0.73
CA THR A 88 10.21 7.87 0.88
C THR A 88 9.72 9.32 0.94
N PHE A 89 10.41 10.18 1.69
CA PHE A 89 10.05 11.60 1.84
C PHE A 89 10.26 12.39 0.56
N THR A 90 11.33 12.12 -0.19
CA THR A 90 11.61 12.78 -1.46
C THR A 90 10.55 12.42 -2.50
N TYR A 91 10.23 11.12 -2.68
CA TYR A 91 9.16 10.71 -3.59
C TYR A 91 7.83 11.36 -3.24
N THR A 92 7.48 11.40 -1.95
CA THR A 92 6.23 12.02 -1.50
C THR A 92 6.23 13.53 -1.71
N TYR A 93 7.33 14.21 -1.39
CA TYR A 93 7.47 15.66 -1.53
C TYR A 93 7.40 16.10 -3.00
N ASP A 94 8.19 15.45 -3.86
CA ASP A 94 8.25 15.77 -5.28
C ASP A 94 6.90 15.52 -5.96
N HIS A 95 6.20 14.44 -5.57
CA HIS A 95 4.86 14.16 -6.02
C HIS A 95 3.85 15.22 -5.54
N ALA A 96 3.83 15.53 -4.24
CA ALA A 96 2.95 16.55 -3.65
C ALA A 96 3.11 17.92 -4.33
N LYS A 97 4.33 18.31 -4.69
CA LYS A 97 4.63 19.57 -5.38
C LYS A 97 3.94 19.71 -6.74
N ARG A 98 3.61 18.60 -7.42
CA ARG A 98 2.94 18.61 -8.73
C ARG A 98 1.46 18.97 -8.63
N TRP A 99 0.84 18.86 -7.46
CA TRP A 99 -0.61 19.04 -7.32
C TRP A 99 -1.07 20.48 -7.62
N SER A 100 -0.41 21.50 -7.07
CA SER A 100 -0.85 22.90 -7.27
C SER A 100 -0.85 23.33 -8.74
N PRO A 101 0.23 23.14 -9.53
CA PRO A 101 0.21 23.40 -10.97
C PRO A 101 -0.86 22.60 -11.72
N LEU A 102 -1.02 21.32 -11.39
CA LEU A 102 -2.03 20.45 -12.01
C LEU A 102 -3.45 20.95 -11.74
N ARG A 103 -3.74 21.31 -10.48
CA ARG A 103 -5.02 21.89 -10.07
C ARG A 103 -5.34 23.16 -10.85
N GLU A 104 -4.37 24.06 -11.03
CA GLU A 104 -4.56 25.27 -11.81
C GLU A 104 -4.94 24.95 -13.26
N LYS A 105 -4.22 24.04 -13.91
CA LYS A 105 -4.54 23.58 -15.27
C LYS A 105 -5.92 22.94 -15.38
N ILE A 106 -6.33 22.13 -14.40
CA ILE A 106 -7.67 21.52 -14.33
C ILE A 106 -8.74 22.60 -14.30
N MET A 107 -8.59 23.61 -13.44
CA MET A 107 -9.57 24.69 -13.27
C MET A 107 -9.69 25.56 -14.53
N LEU A 108 -8.55 25.89 -15.16
CA LEU A 108 -8.52 26.66 -16.41
C LEU A 108 -9.21 25.88 -17.54
N THR A 109 -8.81 24.64 -17.75
CA THR A 109 -9.35 23.81 -18.83
C THR A 109 -10.83 23.49 -18.63
N GLY A 110 -11.27 23.23 -17.40
CA GLY A 110 -12.70 23.07 -17.09
C GLY A 110 -13.53 24.34 -17.36
N THR A 111 -12.94 25.53 -17.14
CA THR A 111 -13.59 26.81 -17.47
C THR A 111 -13.72 26.99 -18.98
N ASP A 112 -12.67 26.67 -19.74
CA ASP A 112 -12.67 26.76 -21.20
C ASP A 112 -13.70 25.81 -21.82
N LEU A 113 -13.74 24.55 -21.37
CA LEU A 113 -14.72 23.56 -21.80
C LEU A 113 -16.16 24.03 -21.57
N ARG A 114 -16.46 24.59 -20.40
CA ARG A 114 -17.78 25.15 -20.09
C ARG A 114 -18.18 26.26 -21.06
N VAL A 115 -17.26 27.20 -21.35
CA VAL A 115 -17.54 28.33 -22.25
C VAL A 115 -17.79 27.85 -23.68
N PHE A 116 -16.97 26.92 -24.17
CA PHE A 116 -17.12 26.38 -25.52
C PHE A 116 -18.39 25.53 -25.67
N ALA A 117 -18.72 24.70 -24.67
CA ALA A 117 -19.95 23.93 -24.65
C ALA A 117 -21.19 24.83 -24.82
N GLY A 118 -21.28 25.91 -24.05
CA GLY A 118 -22.38 26.86 -24.16
C GLY A 118 -22.48 27.54 -25.54
N ASN A 119 -21.35 27.74 -26.23
CA ASN A 119 -21.34 28.30 -27.58
C ASN A 119 -21.84 27.30 -28.62
N ILE A 120 -21.38 26.04 -28.55
CA ILE A 120 -21.73 24.97 -29.49
C ILE A 120 -23.21 24.62 -29.39
N ILE A 121 -23.72 24.45 -28.17
CA ILE A 121 -25.14 24.17 -27.93
C ILE A 121 -26.01 25.29 -28.52
N ARG A 122 -25.67 26.55 -28.24
CA ARG A 122 -26.42 27.71 -28.75
C ARG A 122 -26.42 27.77 -30.27
N THR A 123 -25.25 27.55 -30.88
CA THR A 123 -25.06 27.59 -32.33
C THR A 123 -25.83 26.46 -33.00
N GLY A 124 -25.65 25.21 -32.56
CA GLY A 124 -26.32 24.06 -33.17
C GLY A 124 -27.83 24.09 -32.97
N LYS A 125 -28.34 24.54 -31.80
CA LYS A 125 -29.78 24.80 -31.62
C LYS A 125 -30.30 25.88 -32.56
N GLY A 126 -29.49 26.91 -32.84
CA GLY A 126 -29.81 27.93 -33.84
C GLY A 126 -29.93 27.35 -35.26
N ILE A 127 -29.00 26.47 -35.65
CA ILE A 127 -29.04 25.77 -36.95
C ILE A 127 -30.29 24.87 -37.04
N VAL A 128 -30.58 24.11 -35.99
CA VAL A 128 -31.78 23.25 -35.92
C VAL A 128 -33.07 24.08 -35.97
N ALA A 129 -33.14 25.21 -35.28
CA ALA A 129 -34.31 26.10 -35.32
C ALA A 129 -34.53 26.72 -36.70
N ILE A 130 -33.46 27.15 -37.38
CA ILE A 130 -33.53 27.62 -38.77
C ILE A 130 -34.02 26.49 -39.69
N TYR A 131 -33.59 25.26 -39.45
CA TYR A 131 -34.08 24.09 -40.18
C TYR A 131 -35.57 23.81 -39.92
N ASP A 132 -35.99 23.81 -38.65
CA ASP A 132 -37.40 23.58 -38.29
C ASP A 132 -38.31 24.68 -38.85
N ASP A 133 -37.80 25.91 -39.02
CA ASP A 133 -38.45 27.02 -39.72
C ASP A 133 -38.38 26.90 -41.27
N LEU A 134 -37.34 26.26 -41.81
CA LEU A 134 -37.13 26.00 -43.25
C LEU A 134 -37.91 24.79 -43.76
N LYS A 135 -38.45 23.94 -42.88
CA LYS A 135 -39.39 22.90 -43.30
C LYS A 135 -40.40 23.57 -44.24
N ALA A 136 -40.57 22.96 -45.40
CA ALA A 136 -41.65 23.26 -46.31
C ALA A 136 -43.03 23.21 -45.61
N SER A 137 -43.13 22.80 -44.34
CA SER A 137 -44.35 22.80 -43.50
C SER A 137 -45.17 24.07 -43.60
N ARG A 138 -44.58 25.28 -43.63
CA ARG A 138 -45.39 26.50 -43.87
C ARG A 138 -46.05 26.48 -45.25
N TYR A 139 -45.37 26.00 -46.28
CA TYR A 139 -45.90 25.88 -47.64
C TYR A 139 -46.80 24.64 -47.80
N LEU A 140 -46.54 23.55 -47.10
CA LEU A 140 -47.35 22.33 -47.14
C LEU A 140 -48.69 22.56 -46.42
N GLU A 141 -48.71 23.32 -45.31
CA GLU A 141 -49.93 23.77 -44.63
C GLU A 141 -50.64 24.90 -45.39
N GLU A 142 -49.91 25.87 -45.96
CA GLU A 142 -50.50 26.98 -46.74
C GLU A 142 -51.13 26.49 -48.06
N PHE A 143 -50.59 25.43 -48.67
CA PHE A 143 -51.04 24.90 -49.96
C PHE A 143 -51.68 23.50 -49.89
N ASP A 144 -51.93 22.95 -48.69
CA ASP A 144 -52.58 21.64 -48.42
C ASP A 144 -51.97 20.48 -49.24
N ILE A 145 -50.64 20.40 -49.23
CA ILE A 145 -49.87 19.42 -50.02
C ILE A 145 -49.56 18.21 -49.18
N ASN A 146 -50.04 17.04 -49.61
CA ASN A 146 -49.98 15.80 -48.87
C ASN A 146 -49.15 14.71 -49.59
N THR A 147 -48.60 15.00 -50.79
CA THR A 147 -47.79 14.05 -51.58
C THR A 147 -46.56 14.69 -52.25
N PRO A 148 -45.48 13.91 -52.50
CA PRO A 148 -44.29 14.39 -53.22
C PRO A 148 -44.58 14.91 -54.63
N GLU A 149 -45.53 14.30 -55.35
CA GLU A 149 -45.96 14.73 -56.68
C GLU A 149 -46.65 16.10 -56.66
N GLU A 150 -47.47 16.39 -55.64
CA GLU A 150 -48.12 17.68 -55.43
C GLU A 150 -47.10 18.79 -55.14
N TYR A 151 -46.06 18.51 -54.36
CA TYR A 151 -44.97 19.45 -54.09
C TYR A 151 -44.18 19.80 -55.37
N LEU A 152 -43.88 18.79 -56.19
CA LEU A 152 -43.21 18.99 -57.49
C LEU A 152 -44.08 19.75 -58.49
N GLN A 153 -45.41 19.63 -58.41
CA GLN A 153 -46.34 20.46 -59.18
C GLN A 153 -46.33 21.90 -58.67
N LEU A 154 -46.39 22.14 -57.35
CA LEU A 154 -46.36 23.48 -56.76
C LEU A 154 -45.09 24.25 -57.13
N LYS A 155 -43.94 23.56 -57.19
CA LYS A 155 -42.66 24.12 -57.61
C LYS A 155 -42.65 24.61 -59.06
N ARG A 156 -43.53 24.07 -59.92
CA ARG A 156 -43.68 24.52 -61.32
C ARG A 156 -44.55 25.78 -61.44
N THR A 157 -45.41 26.03 -60.46
CA THR A 157 -46.36 27.15 -60.45
C THR A 157 -45.88 28.36 -59.65
N ILE A 158 -45.05 28.17 -58.63
CA ILE A 158 -44.48 29.26 -57.82
C ILE A 158 -42.96 29.37 -58.09
N PRO A 159 -42.52 30.41 -58.82
CA PRO A 159 -41.10 30.66 -59.02
C PRO A 159 -40.46 31.04 -57.67
N GLY A 160 -39.51 30.24 -57.19
CA GLY A 160 -38.80 30.48 -55.92
C GLY A 160 -39.16 29.55 -54.76
N LEU A 161 -39.97 28.51 -54.98
CA LEU A 161 -40.19 27.45 -53.98
C LEU A 161 -38.84 26.78 -53.64
N PRO A 162 -38.46 26.64 -52.35
CA PRO A 162 -37.19 26.02 -51.95
C PRO A 162 -37.06 24.59 -52.50
N ASP A 163 -35.84 24.15 -52.84
CA ASP A 163 -35.60 22.74 -53.10
C ASP A 163 -35.59 21.94 -51.79
N LEU A 164 -36.03 20.67 -51.81
CA LEU A 164 -35.91 19.76 -50.66
C LEU A 164 -34.46 19.29 -50.43
N GLY A 165 -33.59 19.52 -51.42
CA GLY A 165 -32.14 19.35 -51.29
C GLY A 165 -31.48 20.62 -50.76
N LEU A 166 -30.49 20.44 -49.88
CA LEU A 166 -29.63 21.54 -49.45
C LEU A 166 -28.93 22.19 -50.67
N PRO A 167 -28.86 23.54 -50.75
CA PRO A 167 -28.04 24.21 -51.75
C PRO A 167 -26.58 23.74 -51.61
N SER A 168 -25.98 23.27 -52.72
CA SER A 168 -24.62 22.69 -52.71
C SER A 168 -23.51 23.60 -52.16
N GLY A 169 -23.76 24.91 -52.02
CA GLY A 169 -22.83 25.89 -51.45
C GLY A 169 -22.91 26.08 -49.93
N ASP A 170 -24.05 25.74 -49.30
CA ASP A 170 -24.30 26.05 -47.89
C ASP A 170 -23.72 24.98 -46.94
N VAL A 171 -23.72 23.71 -47.37
CA VAL A 171 -23.13 22.59 -46.59
C VAL A 171 -21.62 22.77 -46.40
N PRO A 172 -20.81 23.13 -47.43
CA PRO A 172 -19.41 23.47 -47.24
C PRO A 172 -19.18 24.64 -46.28
N GLU A 173 -20.03 25.67 -46.29
CA GLU A 173 -19.91 26.85 -45.42
C GLU A 173 -20.25 26.51 -43.96
N ILE A 174 -21.36 25.82 -43.72
CA ILE A 174 -21.73 25.35 -42.38
C ILE A 174 -20.67 24.37 -41.86
N LYS A 175 -20.18 23.45 -42.70
CA LYS A 175 -19.07 22.57 -42.33
C LYS A 175 -17.79 23.36 -42.03
N ALA A 176 -17.44 24.38 -42.80
CA ALA A 176 -16.26 25.21 -42.53
C ALA A 176 -16.39 25.99 -41.20
N TYR A 177 -17.58 26.51 -40.91
CA TYR A 177 -17.86 27.20 -39.65
C TYR A 177 -17.84 26.24 -38.45
N LEU A 178 -18.51 25.08 -38.57
CA LEU A 178 -18.48 24.02 -37.57
C LEU A 178 -17.06 23.52 -37.37
N ASN A 179 -16.31 23.26 -38.45
CA ASN A 179 -14.90 22.88 -38.39
C ASN A 179 -14.09 23.95 -37.66
N ASN A 180 -14.27 25.25 -37.91
CA ASN A 180 -13.54 26.28 -37.16
C ASN A 180 -13.88 26.27 -35.66
N MET A 181 -15.15 26.01 -35.33
CA MET A 181 -15.61 25.89 -33.95
C MET A 181 -15.04 24.63 -33.29
N LEU A 182 -14.99 23.53 -34.04
CA LEU A 182 -14.47 22.23 -33.62
C LEU A 182 -12.95 22.21 -33.56
N ASP A 183 -12.25 22.99 -34.39
CA ASP A 183 -10.80 23.15 -34.32
C ASP A 183 -10.42 23.79 -32.99
N LYS A 184 -11.19 24.81 -32.54
CA LYS A 184 -11.02 25.45 -31.22
C LYS A 184 -11.37 24.50 -30.08
N VAL A 185 -12.38 23.65 -30.27
CA VAL A 185 -12.71 22.55 -29.36
C VAL A 185 -11.60 21.53 -29.30
N MET A 186 -11.03 21.12 -30.43
CA MET A 186 -9.95 20.14 -30.51
C MET A 186 -8.69 20.70 -29.89
N GLU A 187 -8.45 22.01 -29.99
CA GLU A 187 -7.40 22.68 -29.23
C GLU A 187 -7.66 22.61 -27.72
N CYS A 188 -8.91 22.87 -27.29
CA CYS A 188 -9.31 22.73 -25.89
C CYS A 188 -9.27 21.29 -25.39
N HIS A 189 -9.59 20.33 -26.26
CA HIS A 189 -9.49 18.89 -26.01
C HIS A 189 -8.05 18.44 -25.93
N ALA A 190 -7.16 18.93 -26.79
CA ALA A 190 -5.74 18.66 -26.69
C ALA A 190 -5.16 19.18 -25.36
N LYS A 191 -5.62 20.36 -24.89
CA LYS A 191 -5.30 20.86 -23.55
C LYS A 191 -5.91 19.98 -22.45
N ALA A 192 -7.13 19.48 -22.64
CA ALA A 192 -7.76 18.52 -21.73
C ALA A 192 -7.06 17.16 -21.69
N GLU A 193 -6.52 16.68 -22.82
CA GLU A 193 -5.72 15.47 -22.92
C GLU A 193 -4.34 15.65 -22.27
N ASP A 194 -3.73 16.84 -22.36
CA ASP A 194 -2.53 17.18 -21.58
C ASP A 194 -2.83 17.10 -20.08
N VAL A 195 -3.93 17.72 -19.64
CA VAL A 195 -4.40 17.63 -18.24
C VAL A 195 -4.67 16.17 -17.85
N ARG A 196 -5.36 15.41 -18.70
CA ARG A 196 -5.64 13.98 -18.46
C ARG A 196 -4.34 13.20 -18.30
N SER A 197 -3.38 13.37 -19.20
CA SER A 197 -2.08 12.71 -19.13
C SER A 197 -1.30 13.09 -17.86
N GLU A 198 -1.40 14.34 -17.40
CA GLU A 198 -0.76 14.76 -16.15
C GLU A 198 -1.45 14.18 -14.91
N ILE A 199 -2.79 14.09 -14.91
CA ILE A 199 -3.56 13.42 -13.86
C ILE A 199 -3.26 11.92 -13.88
N ASP A 200 -3.15 11.31 -15.06
CA ASP A 200 -2.82 9.89 -15.22
C ASP A 200 -1.44 9.60 -14.64
N SER A 201 -0.43 10.41 -14.99
CA SER A 201 0.91 10.28 -14.43
C SER A 201 0.93 10.55 -12.92
N PHE A 202 0.18 11.54 -12.43
CA PHE A 202 0.06 11.81 -10.98
C PHE A 202 -0.61 10.61 -10.26
N GLY A 203 -1.67 10.05 -10.84
CA GLY A 203 -2.34 8.87 -10.32
C GLY A 203 -1.45 7.64 -10.32
N ALA A 204 -0.76 7.37 -11.43
CA ALA A 204 0.17 6.26 -11.58
C ALA A 204 1.31 6.36 -10.57
N ASP A 205 1.99 7.50 -10.46
CA ASP A 205 3.09 7.68 -9.50
C ASP A 205 2.62 7.54 -8.04
N MET A 206 1.44 8.08 -7.72
CA MET A 206 0.83 7.88 -6.39
C MET A 206 0.61 6.40 -6.11
N ARG A 207 0.10 5.64 -7.09
CA ARG A 207 -0.19 4.21 -6.96
C ARG A 207 1.07 3.36 -6.93
N GLU A 208 1.99 3.55 -7.85
CA GLU A 208 3.08 2.61 -8.10
C GLU A 208 4.32 2.92 -7.27
N ILE A 209 4.48 4.17 -6.83
CA ILE A 209 5.70 4.63 -6.17
C ILE A 209 5.39 5.15 -4.76
N VAL A 210 4.57 6.21 -4.64
CA VAL A 210 4.44 6.95 -3.38
C VAL A 210 3.75 6.12 -2.29
N LEU A 211 2.56 5.58 -2.55
CA LEU A 211 1.84 4.76 -1.58
C LEU A 211 2.61 3.49 -1.16
N PRO A 212 3.18 2.72 -2.10
CA PRO A 212 4.01 1.56 -1.75
C PRO A 212 5.19 1.92 -0.86
N GLU A 213 5.92 3.00 -1.16
CA GLU A 213 7.07 3.43 -0.35
C GLU A 213 6.66 3.89 1.05
N ILE A 214 5.56 4.63 1.19
CA ILE A 214 5.02 5.02 2.52
C ILE A 214 4.62 3.77 3.32
N LYS A 215 3.91 2.82 2.69
CA LYS A 215 3.45 1.59 3.36
C LYS A 215 4.63 0.68 3.74
N LEU A 216 5.61 0.53 2.85
CA LEU A 216 6.85 -0.19 3.12
C LEU A 216 7.56 0.40 4.33
N ARG A 217 7.67 1.73 4.36
CA ARG A 217 8.32 2.42 5.47
C ARG A 217 7.59 2.23 6.79
N LEU A 218 6.27 2.35 6.75
CA LEU A 218 5.41 2.13 7.90
C LEU A 218 5.51 0.68 8.41
N GLU A 219 5.63 -0.30 7.52
CA GLU A 219 5.80 -1.71 7.88
C GLU A 219 7.11 -1.95 8.63
N PHE A 220 8.24 -1.42 8.11
CA PHE A 220 9.53 -1.48 8.81
C PHE A 220 9.48 -0.84 10.20
N VAL A 221 8.84 0.33 10.32
CA VAL A 221 8.68 1.01 11.61
C VAL A 221 7.80 0.20 12.54
N SER A 222 6.74 -0.43 12.04
CA SER A 222 5.78 -1.19 12.86
C SER A 222 6.33 -2.53 13.34
N ARG A 223 7.24 -3.15 12.58
CA ARG A 223 7.83 -4.47 12.88
C ARG A 223 9.27 -4.42 13.38
N ASN A 224 9.74 -3.26 13.83
CA ASN A 224 11.10 -3.12 14.36
C ASN A 224 11.33 -3.99 15.62
N THR A 225 12.59 -4.35 15.88
CA THR A 225 12.97 -5.23 17.01
C THR A 225 13.42 -4.47 18.25
N TYR A 226 13.41 -3.13 18.27
CA TYR A 226 14.03 -2.35 19.36
C TYR A 226 13.47 -2.70 20.73
N GLN A 227 12.16 -2.95 20.83
CA GLN A 227 11.55 -3.34 22.11
C GLN A 227 12.12 -4.68 22.63
N ALA A 228 12.25 -5.68 21.75
CA ALA A 228 12.84 -6.97 22.10
C ALA A 228 14.33 -6.85 22.43
N ASP A 229 15.08 -6.08 21.64
CA ASP A 229 16.51 -5.80 21.89
C ASP A 229 16.73 -5.14 23.25
N ILE A 230 15.87 -4.17 23.63
CA ILE A 230 15.94 -3.48 24.93
C ILE A 230 15.69 -4.47 26.06
N GLN A 231 14.70 -5.36 25.93
CA GLN A 231 14.42 -6.39 26.93
C GLN A 231 15.58 -7.38 27.08
N ALA A 232 16.17 -7.83 25.97
CA ALA A 232 17.34 -8.70 26.00
C ALA A 232 18.54 -8.01 26.67
N LEU A 233 18.81 -6.75 26.32
CA LEU A 233 19.89 -5.96 26.90
C LEU A 233 19.66 -5.69 28.40
N GLN A 234 18.43 -5.46 28.83
CA GLN A 234 18.08 -5.35 30.25
C GLN A 234 18.42 -6.64 31.01
N GLY A 235 18.10 -7.81 30.44
CA GLY A 235 18.47 -9.10 31.02
C GLY A 235 19.99 -9.27 31.16
N GLU A 236 20.78 -8.85 30.16
CA GLU A 236 22.24 -8.87 30.24
C GLU A 236 22.77 -7.94 31.35
N ILE A 237 22.19 -6.75 31.48
CA ILE A 237 22.52 -5.75 32.51
C ILE A 237 22.19 -6.26 33.91
N ASP A 238 21.02 -6.86 34.11
CA ASP A 238 20.60 -7.39 35.40
C ASP A 238 21.51 -8.52 35.85
N GLN A 239 21.90 -9.39 34.92
CA GLN A 239 22.85 -10.47 35.21
C GLN A 239 24.23 -9.93 35.58
N ARG A 240 24.76 -8.96 34.82
CA ARG A 240 26.06 -8.34 35.13
C ARG A 240 26.03 -7.59 36.46
N SER A 241 24.91 -6.96 36.80
CA SER A 241 24.73 -6.28 38.09
C SER A 241 24.84 -7.26 39.26
N LYS A 242 24.23 -8.45 39.15
CA LYS A 242 24.40 -9.53 40.15
C LYS A 242 25.85 -9.96 40.30
N GLU A 243 26.59 -10.10 39.19
CA GLU A 243 28.02 -10.45 39.22
C GLU A 243 28.87 -9.35 39.89
N ILE A 244 28.58 -8.08 39.61
CA ILE A 244 29.25 -6.94 40.24
C ILE A 244 28.97 -6.91 41.75
N ASP A 245 27.74 -7.16 42.17
CA ASP A 245 27.36 -7.20 43.58
C ASP A 245 28.07 -8.32 44.33
N GLU A 246 28.25 -9.48 43.70
CA GLU A 246 28.99 -10.58 44.30
C GLU A 246 30.49 -10.26 44.42
N LEU A 247 31.10 -9.67 43.38
CA LEU A 247 32.48 -9.19 43.45
C LEU A 247 32.68 -8.08 44.50
N ASN A 248 31.67 -7.22 44.72
CA ASN A 248 31.70 -6.22 45.79
C ASN A 248 31.75 -6.90 47.16
N LYS A 249 30.86 -7.87 47.43
CA LYS A 249 30.87 -8.63 48.69
C LYS A 249 32.21 -9.33 48.93
N GLN A 250 32.74 -10.01 47.91
CA GLN A 250 34.03 -10.70 48.00
C GLN A 250 35.19 -9.73 48.28
N TYR A 251 35.19 -8.56 47.63
CA TYR A 251 36.18 -7.51 47.88
C TYR A 251 36.09 -6.97 49.32
N ASP A 252 34.89 -6.66 49.80
CA ASP A 252 34.67 -6.12 51.15
C ASP A 252 35.09 -7.12 52.25
N GLN A 253 34.82 -8.41 52.05
CA GLN A 253 35.31 -9.47 52.93
C GLN A 253 36.84 -9.50 53.00
N LEU A 254 37.52 -9.48 51.85
CA LEU A 254 38.99 -9.50 51.78
C LEU A 254 39.62 -8.27 52.42
N VAL A 255 39.01 -7.09 52.29
CA VAL A 255 39.50 -5.86 52.94
C VAL A 255 39.30 -5.92 54.45
N GLN A 256 38.16 -6.41 54.94
CA GLN A 256 37.93 -6.58 56.38
C GLN A 256 38.89 -7.60 57.00
N GLU A 257 39.16 -8.70 56.30
CA GLU A 257 40.14 -9.70 56.72
C GLU A 257 41.56 -9.14 56.73
N ALA A 258 41.91 -8.26 55.78
CA ALA A 258 43.22 -7.60 55.74
C ALA A 258 43.42 -6.66 56.92
N ILE A 259 42.39 -5.88 57.26
CA ILE A 259 42.39 -4.98 58.41
C ILE A 259 42.50 -5.76 59.72
N ARG A 260 41.73 -6.86 59.86
CA ARG A 260 41.81 -7.74 61.05
C ARG A 260 43.18 -8.40 61.20
N SER A 261 43.80 -8.79 60.08
CA SER A 261 45.12 -9.43 60.07
C SER A 261 46.24 -8.42 60.38
N ALA A 262 46.16 -7.20 59.86
CA ALA A 262 47.12 -6.12 60.12
C ALA A 262 47.08 -5.63 61.59
N ALA A 263 45.92 -5.72 62.26
CA ALA A 263 45.76 -5.34 63.66
C ALA A 263 46.52 -6.25 64.66
N THR A 264 47.04 -7.41 64.22
CA THR A 264 47.76 -8.37 65.08
C THR A 264 49.28 -8.14 65.21
N LEU A 265 49.83 -7.13 64.52
CA LEU A 265 51.22 -6.61 64.67
C LEU A 265 52.34 -7.68 64.78
N ASN A 266 52.26 -8.77 64.03
CA ASN A 266 53.31 -9.77 63.86
C ASN A 266 53.87 -9.74 62.41
N ILE A 267 55.10 -10.22 62.20
CA ILE A 267 55.75 -10.23 60.86
C ILE A 267 54.90 -11.00 59.82
N GLY A 268 54.05 -11.93 60.27
CA GLY A 268 53.03 -12.59 59.45
C GLY A 268 51.90 -11.66 58.96
N GLY A 269 51.45 -10.69 59.77
CA GLY A 269 50.40 -9.72 59.42
C GLY A 269 50.79 -8.74 58.31
N LEU A 270 52.07 -8.38 58.19
CA LEU A 270 52.60 -7.54 57.10
C LEU A 270 52.67 -8.30 55.74
N ILE A 271 52.96 -9.61 55.78
CA ILE A 271 52.95 -10.48 54.60
C ILE A 271 51.51 -10.77 54.15
N LEU A 272 50.57 -10.92 55.10
CA LEU A 272 49.13 -11.08 54.85
C LEU A 272 48.51 -9.86 54.16
N GLY A 273 48.89 -8.64 54.56
CA GLY A 273 48.42 -7.39 53.93
C GLY A 273 48.84 -7.24 52.46
N ILE A 274 50.06 -7.66 52.10
CA ILE A 274 50.56 -7.62 50.71
C ILE A 274 49.82 -8.64 49.83
N TYR A 275 49.56 -9.84 50.37
CA TYR A 275 48.90 -10.92 49.63
C TYR A 275 47.41 -10.65 49.36
N GLN A 276 46.68 -10.22 50.40
CA GLN A 276 45.28 -9.85 50.23
C GLN A 276 45.15 -8.60 49.34
N GLY A 277 46.15 -7.71 49.34
CA GLY A 277 46.27 -6.62 48.39
C GLY A 277 46.31 -7.06 46.91
N VAL A 278 47.06 -8.11 46.55
CA VAL A 278 47.13 -8.60 45.15
C VAL A 278 45.84 -9.29 44.69
N LYS A 279 45.15 -10.02 45.60
CA LYS A 279 43.83 -10.62 45.31
C LYS A 279 42.73 -9.56 45.22
N ALA A 280 42.70 -8.63 46.18
CA ALA A 280 41.80 -7.48 46.16
C ALA A 280 42.03 -6.65 44.88
N GLU A 281 43.28 -6.52 44.42
CA GLU A 281 43.59 -5.82 43.17
C GLU A 281 43.03 -6.53 41.93
N LYS A 282 43.09 -7.86 41.85
CA LYS A 282 42.49 -8.63 40.75
C LYS A 282 40.96 -8.52 40.74
N ILE A 283 40.30 -8.68 41.89
CA ILE A 283 38.84 -8.51 42.02
C ILE A 283 38.45 -7.06 41.70
N ARG A 284 39.23 -6.08 42.16
CA ARG A 284 39.05 -4.66 41.84
C ARG A 284 39.12 -4.41 40.35
N LYS A 285 40.13 -4.95 39.66
CA LYS A 285 40.27 -4.83 38.20
C LYS A 285 39.09 -5.46 37.47
N GLU A 286 38.68 -6.66 37.85
CA GLU A 286 37.56 -7.36 37.21
C GLU A 286 36.22 -6.66 37.45
N ARG A 287 35.95 -6.22 38.69
CA ARG A 287 34.79 -5.39 39.01
C ARG A 287 34.79 -4.09 38.22
N ASN A 288 35.94 -3.41 38.13
CA ASN A 288 36.04 -2.16 37.38
C ASN A 288 35.80 -2.39 35.88
N ARG A 289 36.27 -3.52 35.32
CA ARG A 289 35.96 -3.94 33.95
C ARG A 289 34.45 -4.14 33.76
N LEU A 290 33.80 -4.93 34.63
CA LEU A 290 32.35 -5.15 34.56
C LEU A 290 31.56 -3.84 34.74
N LYS A 291 31.99 -2.93 35.61
CA LYS A 291 31.38 -1.59 35.75
C LYS A 291 31.51 -0.75 34.48
N ALA A 292 32.64 -0.81 33.78
CA ALA A 292 32.82 -0.12 32.50
C ALA A 292 31.92 -0.73 31.41
N GLU A 293 31.80 -2.05 31.34
CA GLU A 293 30.87 -2.75 30.43
C GLU A 293 29.42 -2.42 30.77
N GLN A 294 29.07 -2.36 32.05
CA GLN A 294 27.76 -1.96 32.54
C GLN A 294 27.41 -0.54 32.09
N GLN A 295 28.33 0.41 32.25
CA GLN A 295 28.14 1.79 31.80
C GLN A 295 27.94 1.86 30.28
N THR A 296 28.69 1.06 29.52
CA THR A 296 28.55 0.95 28.06
C THR A 296 27.16 0.40 27.68
N SER A 297 26.72 -0.69 28.31
CA SER A 297 25.38 -1.25 28.07
C SER A 297 24.26 -0.27 28.44
N ASN A 298 24.41 0.49 29.53
CA ASN A 298 23.45 1.53 29.92
C ASN A 298 23.37 2.65 28.87
N GLN A 299 24.49 3.04 28.26
CA GLN A 299 24.51 4.02 27.16
C GLN A 299 23.83 3.47 25.91
N VAL A 300 24.09 2.22 25.54
CA VAL A 300 23.41 1.54 24.43
C VAL A 300 21.90 1.44 24.68
N MET A 301 21.50 1.14 25.91
CA MET A 301 20.09 1.10 26.31
C MET A 301 19.43 2.48 26.19
N ALA A 302 20.08 3.53 26.66
CA ALA A 302 19.58 4.91 26.52
C ALA A 302 19.43 5.28 25.03
N SER A 303 20.42 4.93 24.21
CA SER A 303 20.39 5.13 22.75
C SER A 303 19.22 4.38 22.09
N LYS A 304 19.05 3.07 22.34
CA LYS A 304 17.93 2.26 21.82
C LYS A 304 16.55 2.76 22.28
N ASN A 305 16.41 3.20 23.53
CA ASN A 305 15.16 3.78 24.04
C ASN A 305 14.78 5.07 23.30
N GLN A 306 15.76 5.96 23.07
CA GLN A 306 15.54 7.18 22.28
C GLN A 306 15.14 6.84 20.84
N THR A 307 15.82 5.88 20.20
CA THR A 307 15.47 5.44 18.86
C THR A 307 14.06 4.85 18.81
N LEU A 308 13.69 3.97 19.74
CA LEU A 308 12.33 3.39 19.81
C LEU A 308 11.26 4.48 19.98
N SER A 309 11.49 5.45 20.86
CA SER A 309 10.57 6.58 21.04
C SER A 309 10.42 7.39 19.75
N SER A 310 11.51 7.62 19.03
CA SER A 310 11.47 8.35 17.77
C SER A 310 10.77 7.57 16.67
N LEU A 311 11.02 6.27 16.56
CA LEU A 311 10.31 5.38 15.64
C LEU A 311 8.80 5.35 15.90
N ASN A 312 8.36 5.36 17.16
CA ASN A 312 6.92 5.44 17.48
C ASN A 312 6.29 6.76 17.00
N LYS A 313 6.99 7.89 17.15
CA LYS A 313 6.52 9.18 16.62
C LYS A 313 6.43 9.15 15.08
N VAL A 314 7.49 8.66 14.44
CA VAL A 314 7.55 8.53 12.98
C VAL A 314 6.48 7.58 12.45
N ARG A 315 6.14 6.53 13.21
CA ARG A 315 5.02 5.64 12.90
C ARG A 315 3.71 6.41 12.80
N ASP A 316 3.41 7.24 13.79
CA ASP A 316 2.18 8.01 13.84
C ASP A 316 2.12 9.03 12.69
N ASP A 317 3.25 9.68 12.39
CA ASP A 317 3.40 10.59 11.24
C ASP A 317 3.19 9.85 9.91
N LEU A 318 3.77 8.67 9.72
CA LEU A 318 3.60 7.83 8.53
C LEU A 318 2.20 7.22 8.40
N GLN A 319 1.54 6.89 9.50
CA GLN A 319 0.15 6.44 9.49
C GLN A 319 -0.77 7.55 9.00
N ASN A 320 -0.58 8.76 9.51
CA ASN A 320 -1.31 9.93 9.04
C ASN A 320 -1.02 10.21 7.56
N LEU A 321 0.25 10.17 7.16
CA LEU A 321 0.65 10.36 5.77
C LEU A 321 0.05 9.29 4.84
N SER A 322 0.08 8.01 5.26
CA SER A 322 -0.52 6.90 4.51
C SER A 322 -2.03 7.09 4.37
N TYR A 323 -2.72 7.55 5.42
CA TYR A 323 -4.15 7.80 5.37
C TYR A 323 -4.50 8.89 4.35
N VAL A 324 -3.86 10.05 4.42
CA VAL A 324 -4.13 11.15 3.48
C VAL A 324 -3.71 10.81 2.04
N ALA A 325 -2.66 10.02 1.86
CA ALA A 325 -2.23 9.57 0.54
C ALA A 325 -3.23 8.59 -0.09
N ILE A 326 -3.86 7.72 0.71
CA ILE A 326 -4.94 6.84 0.24
C ILE A 326 -6.16 7.67 -0.16
N GLU A 327 -6.56 8.66 0.65
CA GLU A 327 -7.67 9.56 0.29
C GLU A 327 -7.37 10.35 -0.99
N ALA A 328 -6.13 10.82 -1.14
CA ALA A 328 -5.67 11.54 -2.33
C ALA A 328 -5.62 10.65 -3.58
N GLU A 329 -5.24 9.38 -3.47
CA GLU A 329 -5.31 8.41 -4.57
C GLU A 329 -6.75 8.22 -5.06
N VAL A 330 -7.69 7.99 -4.14
CA VAL A 330 -9.11 7.82 -4.49
C VAL A 330 -9.65 9.08 -5.16
N ALA A 331 -9.32 10.26 -4.62
CA ALA A 331 -9.70 11.54 -5.22
C ALA A 331 -9.11 11.71 -6.63
N THR A 332 -7.86 11.31 -6.84
CA THR A 332 -7.20 11.35 -8.15
C THR A 332 -7.89 10.41 -9.14
N GLN A 333 -8.17 9.17 -8.75
CA GLN A 333 -8.89 8.21 -9.61
C GLN A 333 -10.26 8.73 -10.01
N ASN A 334 -11.03 9.30 -9.08
CA ASN A 334 -12.34 9.86 -9.40
C ASN A 334 -12.23 11.08 -10.32
N LEU A 335 -11.18 11.89 -10.16
CA LEU A 335 -10.88 12.98 -11.07
C LEU A 335 -10.49 12.46 -12.48
N MET A 336 -9.70 11.39 -12.59
CA MET A 336 -9.40 10.72 -13.87
C MET A 336 -10.69 10.28 -14.58
N LEU A 337 -11.61 9.62 -13.85
CA LEU A 337 -12.91 9.18 -14.41
C LEU A 337 -13.76 10.35 -14.94
N VAL A 338 -13.72 11.51 -14.28
CA VAL A 338 -14.39 12.73 -14.78
C VAL A 338 -13.76 13.19 -16.10
N TRP A 339 -12.44 13.25 -16.18
CA TRP A 339 -11.73 13.68 -17.39
C TRP A 339 -11.85 12.68 -18.55
N ASN A 340 -11.83 11.38 -18.28
CA ASN A 340 -12.03 10.33 -19.28
C ASN A 340 -13.44 10.39 -19.88
N ALA A 341 -14.45 10.68 -19.04
CA ALA A 341 -15.82 10.92 -19.52
C ALA A 341 -15.89 12.16 -20.42
N LEU A 342 -15.29 13.29 -20.02
CA LEU A 342 -15.23 14.51 -20.83
C LEU A 342 -14.56 14.24 -22.20
N SER A 343 -13.43 13.53 -22.20
CA SER A 343 -12.73 13.16 -23.43
C SER A 343 -13.59 12.27 -24.34
N THR A 344 -14.28 11.28 -23.75
CA THR A 344 -15.20 10.39 -24.48
C THR A 344 -16.32 11.18 -25.16
N TYR A 345 -16.93 12.15 -24.46
CA TYR A 345 -17.98 12.99 -25.04
C TYR A 345 -17.47 13.86 -26.18
N ILE A 346 -16.29 14.47 -26.03
CA ILE A 346 -15.68 15.33 -27.06
C ILE A 346 -15.35 14.52 -28.32
N TYR A 347 -14.66 13.39 -28.16
CA TYR A 347 -14.30 12.52 -29.28
C TYR A 347 -15.53 12.07 -30.07
N ALA A 348 -16.60 11.73 -29.35
CA ALA A 348 -17.81 11.29 -29.99
C ALA A 348 -18.66 12.46 -30.55
N SER A 349 -18.42 13.72 -30.18
CA SER A 349 -18.94 14.89 -30.93
C SER A 349 -18.18 15.07 -32.25
N VAL A 350 -16.85 14.98 -32.22
CA VAL A 350 -15.98 15.08 -33.43
C VAL A 350 -16.37 14.06 -34.50
N LYS A 351 -16.66 12.81 -34.10
CA LYS A 351 -17.10 11.77 -35.04
C LYS A 351 -18.37 12.12 -35.82
N GLU A 352 -19.33 12.80 -35.21
CA GLU A 352 -20.60 13.16 -35.88
C GLU A 352 -20.39 14.25 -36.93
N VAL A 353 -19.32 15.04 -36.80
CA VAL A 353 -18.95 16.11 -37.73
C VAL A 353 -18.42 15.54 -39.04
N ASP A 354 -17.63 14.46 -38.95
CA ASP A 354 -17.10 13.79 -40.14
C ASP A 354 -18.24 13.28 -41.03
N LEU A 355 -19.36 12.88 -40.43
CA LEU A 355 -20.56 12.39 -41.11
C LEU A 355 -21.37 13.50 -41.80
N LEU A 356 -21.15 14.79 -41.52
CA LEU A 356 -21.91 15.91 -42.12
C LEU A 356 -21.85 15.97 -43.65
N GLN A 357 -20.75 15.51 -44.26
CA GLN A 357 -20.63 15.46 -45.73
C GLN A 357 -21.39 14.30 -46.36
N GLU A 358 -21.74 13.29 -45.55
CA GLU A 358 -22.47 12.11 -45.97
C GLU A 358 -23.99 12.29 -45.81
N ALA A 359 -24.45 13.43 -45.25
CA ALA A 359 -25.86 13.78 -45.22
C ALA A 359 -26.41 14.02 -46.62
N THR A 360 -27.06 13.01 -47.17
CA THR A 360 -27.78 13.04 -48.45
C THR A 360 -29.17 13.69 -48.34
N SER A 361 -29.66 13.89 -47.13
CA SER A 361 -30.99 14.45 -46.83
C SER A 361 -30.90 15.54 -45.76
N LEU A 362 -31.90 16.41 -45.78
CA LEU A 362 -32.10 17.44 -44.76
C LEU A 362 -32.36 16.84 -43.36
N ARG A 363 -33.02 15.67 -43.28
CA ARG A 363 -33.22 14.90 -42.05
C ARG A 363 -31.89 14.42 -41.48
N ARG A 364 -31.06 13.74 -42.30
CA ARG A 364 -29.70 13.31 -41.90
C ARG A 364 -28.85 14.47 -41.43
N PHE A 365 -28.92 15.61 -42.13
CA PHE A 365 -28.20 16.81 -41.73
C PHE A 365 -28.64 17.31 -40.34
N LYS A 366 -29.95 17.44 -40.07
CA LYS A 366 -30.45 17.79 -38.73
C LYS A 366 -29.97 16.80 -37.67
N ASN A 367 -30.11 15.51 -37.92
CA ASN A 367 -29.78 14.46 -36.96
C ASN A 367 -28.29 14.42 -36.64
N GLN A 368 -27.43 14.69 -37.61
CA GLN A 368 -25.99 14.83 -37.40
C GLN A 368 -25.66 16.09 -36.60
N ILE A 369 -26.32 17.23 -36.85
CA ILE A 369 -26.16 18.43 -36.02
C ILE A 369 -26.60 18.19 -34.57
N LEU A 370 -27.71 17.47 -34.36
CA LEU A 370 -28.15 17.02 -33.03
C LEU A 370 -27.10 16.11 -32.37
N GLY A 371 -26.59 15.13 -33.10
CA GLY A 371 -25.50 14.26 -32.63
C GLY A 371 -24.21 15.02 -32.26
N ILE A 372 -23.92 16.13 -32.94
CA ILE A 372 -22.79 17.01 -32.60
C ILE A 372 -23.04 17.74 -31.28
N ILE A 373 -24.25 18.25 -31.03
CA ILE A 373 -24.56 19.08 -29.84
C ILE A 373 -24.86 18.29 -28.57
N ASP A 374 -25.50 17.12 -28.65
CA ASP A 374 -25.93 16.36 -27.47
C ASP A 374 -24.79 16.07 -26.47
N PRO A 375 -23.55 15.75 -26.91
CA PRO A 375 -22.43 15.51 -25.99
C PRO A 375 -22.02 16.78 -25.24
N TRP A 376 -22.24 17.97 -25.82
CA TRP A 376 -21.88 19.24 -25.20
C TRP A 376 -22.77 19.61 -24.03
N GLU A 377 -24.01 19.15 -24.01
CA GLU A 377 -24.88 19.31 -22.84
C GLU A 377 -24.29 18.58 -21.62
N GLN A 378 -23.76 17.36 -21.84
CA GLN A 378 -23.08 16.58 -20.81
C GLN A 378 -21.71 17.18 -20.40
N ILE A 379 -20.94 17.70 -21.36
CA ILE A 379 -19.65 18.38 -21.09
C ILE A 379 -19.89 19.64 -20.27
N GLN A 380 -20.91 20.45 -20.60
CA GLN A 380 -21.25 21.65 -19.84
C GLN A 380 -21.65 21.31 -18.41
N ALA A 381 -22.58 20.37 -18.23
CA ALA A 381 -23.04 19.95 -16.92
C ALA A 381 -21.89 19.39 -16.07
N SER A 382 -21.04 18.55 -16.66
CA SER A 382 -19.89 17.95 -15.97
C SER A 382 -18.85 19.01 -15.58
N SER A 383 -18.57 19.97 -16.47
CA SER A 383 -17.62 21.06 -16.19
C SER A 383 -18.14 22.01 -15.10
N ASP A 384 -19.44 22.35 -15.12
CA ASP A 384 -20.09 23.15 -14.07
C ASP A 384 -20.03 22.47 -12.71
N GLN A 385 -20.34 21.17 -12.66
CA GLN A 385 -20.25 20.37 -11.44
C GLN A 385 -18.81 20.29 -10.91
N LEU A 386 -17.83 20.05 -11.78
CA LEU A 386 -16.40 20.02 -11.43
C LEU A 386 -15.97 21.35 -10.79
N LEU A 387 -16.21 22.47 -11.47
CA LEU A 387 -15.87 23.81 -10.97
C LEU A 387 -16.60 24.13 -9.65
N GLY A 388 -17.86 23.70 -9.52
CA GLY A 388 -18.64 23.85 -8.29
C GLY A 388 -18.04 23.09 -7.11
N VAL A 389 -17.55 21.86 -7.33
CA VAL A 389 -16.88 21.05 -6.30
C VAL A 389 -15.59 21.72 -5.82
N PHE A 390 -14.77 22.23 -6.74
CA PHE A 390 -13.55 22.97 -6.37
C PHE A 390 -13.86 24.26 -5.61
N ALA A 391 -14.84 25.04 -6.05
CA ALA A 391 -15.23 26.27 -5.35
C ALA A 391 -15.77 25.98 -3.93
N ALA A 392 -16.54 24.89 -3.76
CA ALA A 392 -17.02 24.46 -2.45
C ALA A 392 -15.85 24.05 -1.53
N ALA A 393 -14.89 23.28 -2.05
CA ALA A 393 -13.70 22.86 -1.30
C ALA A 393 -12.83 24.06 -0.88
N ASP A 394 -12.60 25.03 -1.76
CA ASP A 394 -11.84 26.25 -1.47
C ASP A 394 -12.49 27.08 -0.36
N LYS A 395 -13.82 27.24 -0.43
CA LYS A 395 -14.58 27.96 0.59
C LYS A 395 -14.50 27.27 1.95
N GLU A 396 -14.65 25.95 1.99
CA GLU A 396 -14.59 25.18 3.23
C GLU A 396 -13.20 25.21 3.86
N TYR A 397 -12.16 24.99 3.06
CA TYR A 397 -10.77 25.04 3.51
C TYR A 397 -10.37 26.45 4.00
N GLY A 398 -10.79 27.51 3.29
CA GLY A 398 -10.54 28.90 3.71
C GLY A 398 -11.29 29.33 4.97
N SER A 399 -12.35 28.61 5.36
CA SER A 399 -13.24 28.97 6.48
C SER A 399 -12.92 28.25 7.80
N SER A 400 -12.05 27.23 7.81
CA SER A 400 -11.90 26.33 8.97
C SER A 400 -10.44 25.97 9.30
N PHE A 401 -9.89 26.66 10.32
CA PHE A 401 -8.96 26.06 11.29
C PHE A 401 -9.80 25.50 12.45
N THR A 402 -10.57 24.42 12.22
CA THR A 402 -11.29 23.72 13.28
C THR A 402 -11.31 22.22 13.04
N MET A 403 -11.03 21.52 14.14
CA MET A 403 -10.76 20.10 14.33
C MET A 403 -11.85 19.18 13.74
N PHE A 404 -11.46 18.27 12.82
CA PHE A 404 -12.34 17.19 12.36
C PHE A 404 -12.29 16.00 13.34
N ARG A 405 -13.44 15.60 13.89
CA ARG A 405 -13.63 14.32 14.58
C ARG A 405 -14.40 13.36 13.67
N SER A 406 -13.80 12.22 13.35
CA SER A 406 -14.46 11.10 12.67
C SER A 406 -15.44 10.39 13.63
N LYS A 407 -16.70 10.22 13.24
CA LYS A 407 -17.64 9.27 13.87
C LYS A 407 -17.65 7.98 13.05
N ALA A 408 -17.46 6.85 13.72
CA ALA A 408 -17.64 5.52 13.13
C ALA A 408 -19.14 5.18 13.06
N VAL A 409 -19.56 4.57 11.95
CA VAL A 409 -20.90 4.00 11.77
C VAL A 409 -20.76 2.53 11.38
N MET A 410 -21.57 1.66 11.98
CA MET A 410 -21.72 0.25 11.61
C MET A 410 -22.83 0.10 10.56
N PHE A 411 -22.63 -0.76 9.56
CA PHE A 411 -23.71 -1.24 8.69
C PHE A 411 -23.72 -2.76 8.54
N SER A 412 -24.95 -3.25 8.43
CA SER A 412 -25.39 -4.65 8.30
C SER A 412 -25.38 -5.09 6.85
N LEU A 413 -24.94 -6.33 6.61
CA LEU A 413 -25.02 -7.01 5.31
C LEU A 413 -26.42 -7.59 5.12
N ASN A 414 -27.01 -7.39 3.94
CA ASN A 414 -28.21 -8.09 3.51
C ASN A 414 -27.85 -9.02 2.35
N ASN A 415 -28.00 -10.32 2.56
CA ASN A 415 -27.74 -11.37 1.58
C ASN A 415 -29.03 -11.69 0.82
N ASN A 416 -28.93 -11.82 -0.50
CA ASN A 416 -29.90 -12.60 -1.26
C ASN A 416 -29.11 -13.41 -2.32
N PRO A 417 -29.20 -14.75 -2.35
CA PRO A 417 -28.42 -15.57 -3.29
C PRO A 417 -29.25 -16.01 -4.49
N ALA A 418 -28.68 -15.92 -5.70
CA ALA A 418 -28.63 -16.99 -6.72
C ALA A 418 -27.99 -16.47 -8.02
N VAL A 419 -27.12 -17.32 -8.60
CA VAL A 419 -26.19 -17.11 -9.74
C VAL A 419 -24.86 -16.45 -9.32
N SER A 420 -23.75 -17.02 -9.78
CA SER A 420 -22.37 -16.55 -9.51
C SER A 420 -22.14 -15.20 -10.19
N ASP A 421 -22.69 -14.14 -9.61
CA ASP A 421 -22.55 -12.77 -10.06
C ASP A 421 -21.23 -12.16 -9.56
N PHE A 422 -20.64 -11.30 -10.39
CA PHE A 422 -19.46 -10.51 -10.07
C PHE A 422 -19.69 -9.65 -8.80
N ASP A 423 -18.74 -9.71 -7.87
CA ASP A 423 -18.70 -8.93 -6.64
C ASP A 423 -17.54 -7.92 -6.67
N GLY A 424 -17.85 -6.68 -7.03
CA GLY A 424 -16.88 -5.58 -7.05
C GLY A 424 -16.33 -5.18 -5.68
N ALA A 425 -17.01 -5.51 -4.58
CA ALA A 425 -16.48 -5.29 -3.23
C ALA A 425 -15.47 -6.38 -2.87
N ALA A 426 -15.74 -7.64 -3.22
CA ALA A 426 -14.79 -8.74 -3.07
C ALA A 426 -13.53 -8.50 -3.90
N LEU A 427 -13.67 -8.09 -5.17
CA LEU A 427 -12.53 -7.77 -6.06
C LEU A 427 -11.58 -6.73 -5.41
N ARG A 428 -12.13 -5.64 -4.89
CA ARG A 428 -11.35 -4.59 -4.20
C ARG A 428 -10.74 -5.08 -2.89
N ALA A 429 -11.44 -5.92 -2.14
CA ALA A 429 -10.92 -6.51 -0.92
C ALA A 429 -9.70 -7.41 -1.22
N HIS A 430 -9.76 -8.22 -2.29
CA HIS A 430 -8.63 -9.01 -2.75
C HIS A 430 -7.45 -8.14 -3.20
N ALA A 431 -7.70 -7.08 -3.98
CA ALA A 431 -6.63 -6.14 -4.36
C ALA A 431 -5.94 -5.49 -3.14
N ALA A 432 -6.71 -5.13 -2.11
CA ALA A 432 -6.17 -4.58 -0.87
C ALA A 432 -5.38 -5.61 -0.05
N ALA A 433 -5.82 -6.88 -0.04
CA ALA A 433 -5.12 -7.97 0.62
C ALA A 433 -3.77 -8.24 -0.06
N VAL A 434 -3.76 -8.38 -1.39
CA VAL A 434 -2.55 -8.54 -2.20
C VAL A 434 -1.55 -7.43 -1.91
N GLN A 435 -1.99 -6.17 -1.88
CA GLN A 435 -1.12 -5.05 -1.56
C GLN A 435 -0.51 -5.15 -0.16
N THR A 436 -1.28 -5.60 0.83
CA THR A 436 -0.83 -5.75 2.21
C THR A 436 0.25 -6.84 2.31
N SER A 437 -0.02 -8.02 1.74
CA SER A 437 0.93 -9.13 1.71
C SER A 437 2.20 -8.77 0.91
N ASN A 438 2.06 -8.05 -0.21
CA ASN A 438 3.19 -7.57 -1.00
C ASN A 438 4.10 -6.60 -0.23
N VAL A 439 3.53 -5.68 0.55
CA VAL A 439 4.32 -4.76 1.40
C VAL A 439 5.12 -5.55 2.45
N THR A 440 4.50 -6.53 3.11
CA THR A 440 5.22 -7.40 4.04
C THR A 440 6.28 -8.23 3.33
N ALA A 441 6.01 -8.77 2.13
CA ALA A 441 6.99 -9.53 1.35
C ALA A 441 8.20 -8.67 0.95
N GLN A 442 7.99 -7.43 0.52
CA GLN A 442 9.07 -6.50 0.20
C GLN A 442 9.92 -6.18 1.43
N MET A 443 9.28 -5.87 2.55
CA MET A 443 9.97 -5.60 3.82
C MET A 443 10.84 -6.79 4.25
N LEU A 444 10.28 -8.01 4.27
CA LEU A 444 11.03 -9.22 4.62
C LEU A 444 12.13 -9.53 3.59
N GLY A 445 11.86 -9.34 2.31
CA GLY A 445 12.83 -9.50 1.23
C GLY A 445 14.06 -8.60 1.38
N GLU A 446 13.83 -7.32 1.71
CA GLU A 446 14.89 -6.36 2.02
C GLU A 446 15.60 -6.69 3.34
N GLN A 447 14.85 -7.01 4.40
CA GLN A 447 15.40 -7.29 5.73
C GLN A 447 16.34 -8.50 5.74
N PHE A 448 15.97 -9.58 5.03
CA PHE A 448 16.70 -10.84 5.03
C PHE A 448 17.53 -11.06 3.76
N ASN A 449 17.49 -10.11 2.80
CA ASN A 449 18.15 -10.20 1.50
C ASN A 449 17.93 -11.57 0.84
N TYR A 450 16.67 -11.98 0.74
CA TYR A 450 16.29 -13.33 0.31
C TYR A 450 15.25 -13.26 -0.81
N LEU A 451 15.45 -14.10 -1.84
CA LEU A 451 14.60 -14.19 -3.04
C LEU A 451 14.24 -12.84 -3.70
N PRO A 452 15.20 -11.91 -3.93
CA PRO A 452 14.89 -10.58 -4.46
C PRO A 452 14.24 -10.62 -5.86
N GLY A 453 14.54 -11.65 -6.66
CA GLY A 453 13.88 -11.87 -7.95
C GLY A 453 12.39 -12.17 -7.81
N THR A 454 12.05 -13.14 -6.95
CA THR A 454 10.66 -13.54 -6.68
C THR A 454 9.84 -12.40 -6.10
N VAL A 455 10.41 -11.69 -5.11
CA VAL A 455 9.76 -10.51 -4.50
C VAL A 455 9.46 -9.44 -5.56
N ARG A 456 10.42 -9.15 -6.46
CA ARG A 456 10.22 -8.19 -7.55
C ARG A 456 9.10 -8.62 -8.51
N THR A 457 9.06 -9.89 -8.90
CA THR A 457 8.01 -10.41 -9.79
C THR A 457 6.63 -10.30 -9.15
N MET A 458 6.49 -10.66 -7.87
CA MET A 458 5.22 -10.56 -7.15
C MET A 458 4.78 -9.11 -6.93
N ASN A 459 5.74 -8.19 -6.72
CA ASN A 459 5.45 -6.76 -6.71
C ASN A 459 4.92 -6.28 -8.08
N GLY A 460 5.50 -6.74 -9.19
CA GLY A 460 5.00 -6.43 -10.53
C GLY A 460 3.55 -6.88 -10.76
N LEU A 461 3.20 -8.09 -10.33
CA LEU A 461 1.81 -8.59 -10.38
C LEU A 461 0.86 -7.78 -9.49
N THR A 462 1.34 -7.31 -8.33
CA THR A 462 0.58 -6.43 -7.45
C THR A 462 0.29 -5.08 -8.10
N VAL A 463 1.26 -4.51 -8.83
CA VAL A 463 1.07 -3.29 -9.62
C VAL A 463 0.02 -3.50 -10.71
N ALA A 464 0.15 -4.58 -11.48
CA ALA A 464 -0.82 -4.91 -12.54
C ALA A 464 -2.26 -5.08 -12.01
N ILE A 465 -2.45 -5.67 -10.82
CA ILE A 465 -3.77 -5.77 -10.18
C ILE A 465 -4.37 -4.39 -9.90
N ARG A 466 -3.56 -3.43 -9.48
CA ARG A 466 -4.04 -2.07 -9.17
C ARG A 466 -4.41 -1.30 -10.44
N GLU A 467 -3.59 -1.43 -11.47
CA GLU A 467 -3.88 -0.89 -12.82
C GLU A 467 -5.21 -1.48 -13.32
N ALA A 468 -5.33 -2.81 -13.36
CA ALA A 468 -6.54 -3.51 -13.80
C ALA A 468 -7.80 -3.09 -13.02
N THR A 469 -7.68 -2.85 -11.71
CA THR A 469 -8.80 -2.40 -10.87
C THR A 469 -9.29 -1.00 -11.25
N PHE A 470 -8.37 -0.10 -11.61
CA PHE A 470 -8.74 1.24 -12.08
C PHE A 470 -9.29 1.20 -13.52
N GLU A 471 -8.56 0.54 -14.42
CA GLU A 471 -8.94 0.40 -15.83
C GLU A 471 -10.33 -0.24 -15.99
N LEU A 472 -10.67 -1.20 -15.13
CA LEU A 472 -12.00 -1.79 -15.09
C LEU A 472 -13.11 -0.73 -14.92
N ARG A 473 -12.94 0.19 -13.97
CA ARG A 473 -13.94 1.24 -13.70
C ARG A 473 -14.04 2.21 -14.87
N ASP A 474 -12.88 2.55 -15.44
CA ASP A 474 -12.77 3.46 -16.58
C ASP A 474 -13.42 2.88 -17.86
N GLN A 475 -13.10 1.63 -18.19
CA GLN A 475 -13.69 0.93 -19.34
C GLN A 475 -15.21 0.72 -19.16
N ALA A 476 -15.66 0.40 -17.94
CA ALA A 476 -17.09 0.28 -17.64
C ALA A 476 -17.83 1.61 -17.85
N GLN A 477 -17.26 2.73 -17.41
CA GLN A 477 -17.81 4.07 -17.61
C GLN A 477 -17.84 4.44 -19.10
N THR A 478 -16.72 4.29 -19.79
CA THR A 478 -16.58 4.59 -21.22
C THR A 478 -17.57 3.78 -22.06
N THR A 479 -17.68 2.48 -21.78
CA THR A 479 -18.67 1.61 -22.43
C THR A 479 -20.09 2.05 -22.09
N GLY A 480 -20.37 2.40 -20.84
CA GLY A 480 -21.68 2.89 -20.40
C GLY A 480 -22.13 4.17 -21.12
N ILE A 481 -21.21 5.13 -21.32
CA ILE A 481 -21.45 6.37 -22.07
C ILE A 481 -21.74 6.07 -23.55
N ASN A 482 -20.93 5.22 -24.18
CA ASN A 482 -21.13 4.85 -25.58
C ASN A 482 -22.49 4.15 -25.80
N LEU A 483 -22.86 3.26 -24.89
CA LEU A 483 -24.15 2.56 -24.93
C LEU A 483 -25.34 3.50 -24.71
N GLU A 484 -25.22 4.47 -23.79
CA GLU A 484 -26.26 5.49 -23.59
C GLU A 484 -26.57 6.25 -24.87
N ARG A 485 -25.51 6.69 -25.56
CA ARG A 485 -25.64 7.42 -26.82
C ARG A 485 -26.29 6.57 -27.90
N ALA A 486 -25.83 5.34 -28.08
CA ALA A 486 -26.42 4.42 -29.05
C ALA A 486 -27.90 4.15 -28.74
N GLN A 487 -28.25 3.99 -27.46
CA GLN A 487 -29.64 3.82 -27.03
C GLN A 487 -30.52 5.02 -27.41
N ASN A 488 -30.03 6.24 -27.21
CA ASN A 488 -30.76 7.45 -27.55
C ASN A 488 -30.94 7.60 -29.07
N LYS A 489 -29.91 7.28 -29.87
CA LYS A 489 -30.02 7.25 -31.34
C LYS A 489 -31.05 6.23 -31.81
N LEU A 490 -31.00 5.01 -31.29
CA LEU A 490 -31.96 3.95 -31.63
C LEU A 490 -33.40 4.31 -31.25
N LYS A 491 -33.62 4.95 -30.09
CA LYS A 491 -34.95 5.46 -29.69
C LYS A 491 -35.44 6.57 -30.63
N THR A 492 -34.55 7.48 -31.01
CA THR A 492 -34.87 8.56 -31.95
C THR A 492 -35.26 7.99 -33.30
N ALA A 493 -34.50 7.03 -33.84
CA ALA A 493 -34.84 6.33 -35.07
C ALA A 493 -36.21 5.61 -35.00
N GLN A 494 -36.59 5.03 -33.86
CA GLN A 494 -37.93 4.44 -33.68
C GLN A 494 -39.06 5.48 -33.71
N ILE A 495 -38.85 6.65 -33.11
CA ILE A 495 -39.82 7.74 -33.13
C ILE A 495 -39.95 8.28 -34.56
N GLU A 496 -38.82 8.53 -35.23
CA GLU A 496 -38.80 9.04 -36.60
C GLU A 496 -39.45 8.07 -37.59
N LEU A 497 -39.30 6.76 -37.41
CA LEU A 497 -39.96 5.76 -38.27
C LEU A 497 -41.50 5.87 -38.20
N LEU A 498 -42.05 6.32 -37.06
CA LEU A 498 -43.48 6.55 -36.89
C LEU A 498 -43.93 7.91 -37.44
N GLU A 499 -43.08 8.93 -37.33
CA GLU A 499 -43.37 10.30 -37.76
C GLU A 499 -43.17 10.51 -39.27
N TYR A 500 -42.21 9.80 -39.87
CA TYR A 500 -41.76 9.95 -41.26
C TYR A 500 -41.62 8.58 -41.96
N PRO A 501 -42.74 7.84 -42.17
CA PRO A 501 -42.70 6.52 -42.81
C PRO A 501 -42.17 6.53 -44.24
N GLU A 502 -42.19 7.68 -44.92
CA GLU A 502 -41.59 7.90 -46.24
C GLU A 502 -40.06 7.74 -46.25
N ASP A 503 -39.39 7.97 -45.12
CA ASP A 503 -37.95 7.88 -44.96
C ASP A 503 -37.49 6.51 -44.40
N ALA A 504 -38.37 5.50 -44.39
CA ALA A 504 -38.15 4.23 -43.71
C ALA A 504 -36.85 3.50 -44.11
N ASP A 505 -36.49 3.47 -45.40
CA ASP A 505 -35.25 2.84 -45.86
C ASP A 505 -34.00 3.53 -45.29
N GLU A 506 -34.05 4.86 -45.19
CA GLU A 506 -32.97 5.69 -44.65
C GLU A 506 -32.80 5.48 -43.14
N ILE A 507 -33.92 5.39 -42.43
CA ILE A 507 -33.99 5.14 -40.98
C ILE A 507 -33.53 3.71 -40.65
N HIS A 508 -33.90 2.73 -41.47
CA HIS A 508 -33.46 1.34 -41.32
C HIS A 508 -31.94 1.19 -41.48
N GLU A 509 -31.32 1.91 -42.42
CA GLU A 509 -29.87 1.94 -42.57
C GLU A 509 -29.17 2.49 -41.32
N GLU A 510 -29.69 3.56 -40.73
CA GLU A 510 -29.19 4.15 -39.48
C GLU A 510 -29.29 3.18 -38.31
N MET A 511 -30.44 2.50 -38.17
CA MET A 511 -30.62 1.46 -37.16
C MET A 511 -29.61 0.31 -37.32
N GLU A 512 -29.37 -0.17 -38.54
CA GLU A 512 -28.39 -1.24 -38.80
C GLU A 512 -26.96 -0.83 -38.43
N SER A 513 -26.59 0.41 -38.77
CA SER A 513 -25.28 0.96 -38.46
C SER A 513 -25.05 1.04 -36.95
N GLU A 514 -26.01 1.57 -36.21
CA GLU A 514 -25.90 1.71 -34.75
C GLU A 514 -25.95 0.34 -34.03
N LEU A 515 -26.78 -0.59 -34.49
CA LEU A 515 -26.80 -1.96 -33.97
C LEU A 515 -25.45 -2.67 -34.15
N LYS A 516 -24.78 -2.47 -35.30
CA LYS A 516 -23.44 -2.99 -35.55
C LYS A 516 -22.40 -2.33 -34.63
N ASN A 517 -22.46 -1.02 -34.46
CA ASN A 517 -21.56 -0.26 -33.59
C ASN A 517 -21.64 -0.74 -32.13
N VAL A 518 -22.86 -0.91 -31.60
CA VAL A 518 -23.09 -1.48 -30.26
C VAL A 518 -22.46 -2.86 -30.14
N SER A 519 -22.72 -3.76 -31.10
CA SER A 519 -22.17 -5.11 -31.10
C SER A 519 -20.63 -5.12 -31.07
N MET A 520 -20.00 -4.27 -31.88
CA MET A 520 -18.54 -4.13 -31.92
C MET A 520 -17.97 -3.62 -30.59
N LYS A 521 -18.56 -2.56 -30.02
CA LYS A 521 -18.08 -1.95 -28.79
C LYS A 521 -18.13 -2.89 -27.59
N VAL A 522 -19.22 -3.65 -27.46
CA VAL A 522 -19.33 -4.64 -26.37
C VAL A 522 -18.37 -5.81 -26.57
N ALA A 523 -18.11 -6.22 -27.83
CA ALA A 523 -17.14 -7.27 -28.13
C ALA A 523 -15.69 -6.83 -27.87
N GLU A 524 -15.34 -5.58 -28.19
CA GLU A 524 -14.03 -4.97 -27.85
C GLU A 524 -13.80 -5.00 -26.33
N TYR A 525 -14.77 -4.51 -25.54
CA TYR A 525 -14.66 -4.53 -24.08
C TYR A 525 -14.48 -5.95 -23.51
N ALA A 526 -15.21 -6.93 -24.05
CA ALA A 526 -15.05 -8.33 -23.64
C ALA A 526 -13.66 -8.88 -23.96
N ALA A 527 -13.08 -8.50 -25.11
CA ALA A 527 -11.75 -8.93 -25.53
C ALA A 527 -10.65 -8.30 -24.66
N ASP A 528 -10.76 -7.01 -24.32
CA ASP A 528 -9.79 -6.31 -23.48
C ASP A 528 -9.72 -6.92 -22.08
N LEU A 529 -10.88 -7.17 -21.44
CA LEU A 529 -10.93 -7.85 -20.14
C LEU A 529 -10.28 -9.24 -20.18
N LYS A 530 -10.44 -9.97 -21.29
CA LYS A 530 -9.82 -11.29 -21.46
C LYS A 530 -8.30 -11.21 -21.53
N VAL A 531 -7.75 -10.19 -22.19
CA VAL A 531 -6.31 -9.94 -22.24
C VAL A 531 -5.80 -9.65 -20.84
N THR A 532 -6.42 -8.70 -20.13
CA THR A 532 -6.05 -8.36 -18.75
C THR A 532 -6.09 -9.58 -17.82
N HIS A 533 -7.12 -10.41 -17.91
CA HIS A 533 -7.22 -11.65 -17.12
C HIS A 533 -6.03 -12.60 -17.36
N ASN A 534 -5.59 -12.75 -18.61
CA ASN A 534 -4.48 -13.64 -18.95
C ASN A 534 -3.15 -13.11 -18.37
N ASP A 535 -2.91 -11.81 -18.45
CA ASP A 535 -1.69 -11.19 -17.92
C ASP A 535 -1.61 -11.34 -16.39
N LEU A 536 -2.75 -11.19 -15.72
CA LEU A 536 -2.90 -11.38 -14.28
C LEU A 536 -2.74 -12.84 -13.84
N SER A 537 -2.91 -13.81 -14.75
CA SER A 537 -2.90 -15.26 -14.47
C SER A 537 -1.49 -15.88 -14.48
N THR A 538 -0.43 -15.06 -14.49
CA THR A 538 0.96 -15.53 -14.45
C THR A 538 1.20 -16.52 -13.29
N ALA A 539 1.91 -17.62 -13.57
CA ALA A 539 2.12 -18.69 -12.60
C ALA A 539 3.21 -18.36 -11.57
N TYR A 540 2.96 -18.71 -10.31
CA TYR A 540 3.94 -18.74 -9.22
C TYR A 540 4.27 -20.19 -8.87
N ASP A 541 5.56 -20.53 -8.77
CA ASP A 541 6.01 -21.91 -8.57
C ASP A 541 5.85 -22.35 -7.10
N ARG A 542 4.67 -22.87 -6.79
CA ARG A 542 4.34 -23.45 -5.47
C ARG A 542 5.17 -24.67 -5.12
N SER A 543 5.66 -25.41 -6.12
CA SER A 543 6.51 -26.58 -5.87
C SER A 543 7.88 -26.13 -5.39
N ALA A 544 8.48 -25.12 -6.04
CA ALA A 544 9.73 -24.52 -5.60
C ALA A 544 9.59 -23.88 -4.21
N SER A 545 8.50 -23.16 -3.96
CA SER A 545 8.20 -22.57 -2.65
C SER A 545 8.18 -23.63 -1.52
N ALA A 546 7.44 -24.73 -1.72
CA ALA A 546 7.38 -25.82 -0.77
C ALA A 546 8.77 -26.44 -0.50
N GLN A 547 9.60 -26.59 -1.54
CA GLN A 547 10.97 -27.10 -1.39
C GLN A 547 11.87 -26.14 -0.61
N TRP A 548 11.74 -24.82 -0.81
CA TRP A 548 12.47 -23.82 -0.02
C TRP A 548 12.08 -23.89 1.45
N ILE A 549 10.78 -24.01 1.76
CA ILE A 549 10.31 -24.15 3.15
C ILE A 549 10.90 -25.40 3.81
N VAL A 550 10.86 -26.55 3.13
CA VAL A 550 11.42 -27.80 3.67
C VAL A 550 12.92 -27.66 3.97
N THR A 551 13.67 -27.06 3.04
CA THR A 551 15.12 -26.84 3.21
C THR A 551 15.39 -25.93 4.41
N LEU A 552 14.71 -24.79 4.49
CA LEU A 552 14.86 -23.84 5.61
C LEU A 552 14.45 -24.46 6.95
N GLN A 553 13.42 -25.31 6.97
CA GLN A 553 13.01 -26.02 8.20
C GLN A 553 14.06 -27.03 8.66
N GLN A 554 14.73 -27.72 7.74
CA GLN A 554 15.85 -28.61 8.07
C GLN A 554 17.03 -27.82 8.66
N ASP A 555 17.40 -26.71 8.03
CA ASP A 555 18.46 -25.81 8.52
C ASP A 555 18.13 -25.25 9.91
N ARG A 556 16.86 -24.86 10.12
CA ARG A 556 16.36 -24.39 11.42
C ARG A 556 16.50 -25.48 12.48
N ALA A 557 16.05 -26.70 12.19
CA ALA A 557 16.09 -27.81 13.14
C ALA A 557 17.54 -28.20 13.50
N PHE A 558 18.43 -28.19 12.51
CA PHE A 558 19.87 -28.41 12.74
C PHE A 558 20.47 -27.32 13.66
N THR A 559 20.17 -26.05 13.38
CA THR A 559 20.67 -24.91 14.17
C THR A 559 20.11 -24.92 15.59
N GLU A 560 18.83 -25.25 15.78
CA GLU A 560 18.22 -25.40 17.11
C GLU A 560 18.88 -26.53 17.90
N ALA A 561 19.19 -27.67 17.28
CA ALA A 561 19.88 -28.77 17.95
C ALA A 561 21.29 -28.36 18.42
N LEU A 562 22.00 -27.54 17.64
CA LEU A 562 23.29 -26.95 18.05
C LEU A 562 23.14 -25.96 19.20
N LYS A 563 22.06 -25.15 19.19
CA LYS A 563 21.73 -24.21 20.26
C LYS A 563 21.47 -24.95 21.57
N VAL A 564 20.55 -25.91 21.58
CA VAL A 564 20.21 -26.72 22.78
C VAL A 564 21.46 -27.39 23.35
N LYS A 565 22.28 -28.03 22.49
CA LYS A 565 23.55 -28.65 22.92
C LYS A 565 24.53 -27.65 23.54
N SER A 566 24.52 -26.40 23.07
CA SER A 566 25.35 -25.32 23.60
C SER A 566 24.79 -24.74 24.90
N GLU A 567 23.47 -24.65 25.04
CA GLU A 567 22.77 -24.25 26.28
C GLU A 567 23.04 -25.26 27.41
N ASP A 568 22.96 -26.57 27.12
CA ASP A 568 23.27 -27.63 28.08
C ASP A 568 24.72 -27.55 28.57
N LYS A 569 25.67 -27.34 27.65
CA LYS A 569 27.08 -27.14 28.00
C LYS A 569 27.30 -25.88 28.82
N PHE A 570 26.58 -24.80 28.52
CA PHE A 570 26.67 -23.56 29.26
C PHE A 570 26.15 -23.73 30.70
N ALA A 571 25.01 -24.41 30.87
CA ALA A 571 24.46 -24.73 32.19
C ALA A 571 25.39 -25.64 33.01
N ASP A 572 26.09 -26.57 32.37
CA ASP A 572 27.13 -27.39 33.01
C ASP A 572 28.32 -26.54 33.48
N PHE A 573 28.82 -25.63 32.63
CA PHE A 573 29.85 -24.67 33.02
C PHE A 573 29.41 -23.76 34.18
N GLU A 574 28.17 -23.27 34.19
CA GLU A 574 27.66 -22.45 35.31
C GLU A 574 27.64 -23.23 36.63
N LYS A 575 27.16 -24.49 36.62
CA LYS A 575 27.16 -25.35 37.81
C LYS A 575 28.59 -25.58 38.33
N GLN A 576 29.53 -25.83 37.42
CA GLN A 576 30.93 -26.06 37.76
C GLN A 576 31.59 -24.79 38.30
N MET A 577 31.38 -23.65 37.64
CA MET A 577 31.86 -22.35 38.11
C MET A 577 31.32 -22.05 39.51
N LYS A 578 30.04 -22.31 39.78
CA LYS A 578 29.44 -22.15 41.11
C LYS A 578 30.12 -23.04 42.15
N SER A 579 30.30 -24.33 41.86
CA SER A 579 30.98 -25.27 42.77
C SER A 579 32.43 -24.86 43.07
N VAL A 580 33.18 -24.41 42.05
CA VAL A 580 34.57 -23.96 42.23
C VAL A 580 34.61 -22.63 42.99
N SER A 581 33.68 -21.71 42.75
CA SER A 581 33.58 -20.43 43.48
C SER A 581 33.29 -20.64 44.96
N GLU A 582 32.31 -21.48 45.29
CA GLU A 582 31.97 -21.82 46.68
C GLU A 582 33.16 -22.46 47.43
N ALA A 583 33.89 -23.35 46.77
CA ALA A 583 35.11 -23.94 47.35
C ALA A 583 36.24 -22.91 47.53
N LEU A 584 36.44 -22.02 46.55
CA LEU A 584 37.43 -20.93 46.64
C LEU A 584 37.10 -19.97 47.80
N GLU A 585 35.82 -19.66 48.01
CA GLU A 585 35.35 -18.84 49.14
C GLU A 585 35.56 -19.52 50.49
N LEU A 586 35.18 -20.80 50.62
CA LEU A 586 35.37 -21.57 51.85
C LEU A 586 36.85 -21.66 52.24
N ILE A 587 37.71 -22.00 51.27
CA ILE A 587 39.16 -22.12 51.49
C ILE A 587 39.77 -20.75 51.81
N ALA A 588 39.33 -19.68 51.12
CA ALA A 588 39.78 -18.31 51.40
C ALA A 588 39.45 -17.90 52.84
N LYS A 589 38.19 -18.08 53.26
CA LYS A 589 37.70 -17.74 54.60
C LYS A 589 38.41 -18.52 55.72
N ALA A 590 38.87 -19.73 55.45
CA ALA A 590 39.58 -20.56 56.40
C ALA A 590 41.08 -20.19 56.56
N GLY A 591 41.62 -19.41 55.62
CA GLY A 591 42.96 -18.83 55.65
C GLY A 591 44.00 -19.67 54.91
N VAL A 592 44.07 -19.52 53.58
CA VAL A 592 44.94 -20.29 52.65
C VAL A 592 46.44 -20.18 53.01
N GLU A 593 46.83 -19.07 53.62
CA GLU A 593 48.18 -18.81 54.12
C GLU A 593 48.67 -19.81 55.18
N LYS A 594 47.77 -20.49 55.90
CA LYS A 594 48.15 -21.51 56.91
C LYS A 594 48.78 -22.76 56.30
N ILE A 595 48.47 -23.06 55.04
CA ILE A 595 48.99 -24.24 54.33
C ILE A 595 49.96 -23.86 53.19
N GLY A 596 49.97 -22.61 52.73
CA GLY A 596 50.77 -22.15 51.60
C GLY A 596 50.01 -22.25 50.26
N GLN A 597 50.14 -21.25 49.39
CA GLN A 597 49.25 -21.10 48.21
C GLN A 597 49.51 -22.12 47.10
N GLU A 598 50.73 -22.66 47.09
CA GLU A 598 51.17 -23.74 46.21
C GLU A 598 51.02 -25.11 46.87
N ALA A 599 50.62 -25.15 48.14
CA ALA A 599 50.40 -26.42 48.82
C ALA A 599 49.22 -27.17 48.23
N ARG A 600 49.38 -28.49 48.19
CA ARG A 600 48.36 -29.40 47.68
C ARG A 600 47.12 -29.31 48.57
N LEU A 601 45.97 -29.08 47.98
CA LEU A 601 44.69 -29.16 48.66
C LEU A 601 44.32 -30.64 48.86
N THR A 602 44.75 -31.21 49.99
CA THR A 602 44.45 -32.58 50.41
C THR A 602 43.42 -32.57 51.55
N LEU A 603 42.81 -33.72 51.84
CA LEU A 603 41.90 -33.88 52.98
C LEU A 603 42.52 -33.35 54.28
N ASP A 604 43.79 -33.67 54.54
CA ASP A 604 44.49 -33.28 55.76
C ASP A 604 44.77 -31.78 55.80
N ASN A 605 45.18 -31.19 54.67
CA ASN A 605 45.41 -29.75 54.58
C ASN A 605 44.10 -28.95 54.69
N LEU A 606 43.00 -29.45 54.13
CA LEU A 606 41.67 -28.84 54.26
C LEU A 606 41.14 -28.92 55.70
N LYS A 607 41.38 -30.03 56.42
CA LYS A 607 41.06 -30.15 57.86
C LYS A 607 41.94 -29.23 58.71
N ALA A 608 43.23 -29.12 58.39
CA ALA A 608 44.17 -28.24 59.09
C ALA A 608 43.82 -26.75 58.96
N LEU A 609 43.07 -26.36 57.91
CA LEU A 609 42.50 -25.02 57.76
C LEU A 609 41.36 -24.72 58.76
N GLY A 610 40.85 -25.73 59.48
CA GLY A 610 39.73 -25.59 60.41
C GLY A 610 38.35 -25.65 59.75
N LEU A 611 38.27 -26.16 58.51
CA LEU A 611 37.01 -26.38 57.82
C LEU A 611 36.19 -27.48 58.50
N ALA A 612 34.89 -27.25 58.67
CA ALA A 612 33.98 -28.26 59.18
C ALA A 612 33.85 -29.43 58.19
N PRO A 613 33.54 -30.67 58.63
CA PRO A 613 33.46 -31.83 57.74
C PRO A 613 32.59 -31.63 56.48
N PRO A 614 31.43 -30.94 56.52
CA PRO A 614 30.66 -30.64 55.31
C PRO A 614 31.37 -29.68 54.35
N GLN A 615 32.14 -28.72 54.86
CA GLN A 615 32.88 -27.75 54.04
C GLN A 615 34.09 -28.40 53.36
N VAL A 616 34.74 -29.33 54.05
CA VAL A 616 35.81 -30.16 53.47
C VAL A 616 35.28 -30.99 52.30
N GLN A 617 34.07 -31.54 52.40
CA GLN A 617 33.43 -32.27 51.30
C GLN A 617 33.15 -31.39 50.08
N VAL A 618 32.64 -30.17 50.28
CA VAL A 618 32.41 -29.20 49.20
C VAL A 618 33.72 -28.88 48.46
N ALA A 619 34.80 -28.61 49.20
CA ALA A 619 36.11 -28.32 48.62
C ALA A 619 36.69 -29.51 47.85
N LEU A 620 36.61 -30.72 48.39
CA LEU A 620 37.08 -31.94 47.71
C LEU A 620 36.26 -32.24 46.44
N PHE A 621 34.95 -32.03 46.49
CA PHE A 621 34.09 -32.20 45.32
C PHE A 621 34.47 -31.24 44.17
N ALA A 622 34.76 -29.97 44.49
CA ALA A 622 35.23 -29.01 43.50
C ALA A 622 36.61 -29.38 42.92
N ILE A 623 37.52 -29.88 43.76
CA ILE A 623 38.83 -30.38 43.34
C ILE A 623 38.68 -31.55 42.36
N ASP A 624 37.83 -32.53 42.67
CA ASP A 624 37.58 -33.66 41.79
C ASP A 624 36.90 -33.25 40.48
N THR A 625 35.99 -32.27 40.56
CA THR A 625 35.34 -31.67 39.38
C THR A 625 36.38 -31.02 38.45
N LEU A 626 37.35 -30.28 39.00
CA LEU A 626 38.44 -29.69 38.23
C LEU A 626 39.40 -30.72 37.64
N LYS A 627 39.76 -31.77 38.41
CA LYS A 627 40.61 -32.88 37.94
C LYS A 627 40.03 -33.59 36.72
N LYS A 628 38.70 -33.80 36.70
CA LYS A 628 38.02 -34.46 35.58
C LYS A 628 37.98 -33.63 34.31
N MET A 629 38.03 -32.30 34.42
CA MET A 629 37.81 -31.39 33.28
C MET A 629 39.06 -30.86 32.61
N ILE A 630 40.16 -30.74 33.34
CA ILE A 630 41.38 -30.14 32.79
C ILE A 630 42.41 -31.25 32.62
N SER A 631 42.46 -31.83 31.41
CA SER A 631 43.57 -32.68 31.00
C SER A 631 44.88 -31.92 31.14
N GLY A 632 45.79 -32.43 31.98
CA GLY A 632 47.14 -31.87 32.18
C GLY A 632 47.36 -31.08 33.47
N ILE A 633 46.36 -30.92 34.36
CA ILE A 633 46.66 -30.52 35.75
C ILE A 633 47.15 -31.78 36.47
N GLY A 634 48.43 -31.81 36.86
CA GLY A 634 48.98 -32.94 37.64
C GLY A 634 48.16 -33.22 38.90
N GLU A 635 48.37 -34.38 39.54
CA GLU A 635 47.60 -34.86 40.72
C GLU A 635 47.47 -33.84 41.89
N ALA A 636 48.29 -32.79 41.87
CA ALA A 636 48.38 -31.69 42.81
C ALA A 636 47.53 -30.45 42.40
N ILE A 637 46.35 -30.29 43.00
CA ILE A 637 45.58 -29.04 42.89
C ILE A 637 45.91 -28.12 44.06
N SER A 638 46.48 -26.95 43.78
CA SER A 638 46.68 -25.85 44.73
C SER A 638 45.56 -24.82 44.61
N TYR A 639 45.47 -23.89 45.55
CA TYR A 639 44.49 -22.79 45.49
C TYR A 639 44.68 -21.91 44.24
N LEU A 640 45.94 -21.63 43.85
CA LEU A 640 46.24 -20.87 42.63
C LEU A 640 45.83 -21.62 41.36
N ASN A 641 45.99 -22.95 41.35
CA ASN A 641 45.54 -23.80 40.24
C ASN A 641 44.00 -23.79 40.13
N MET A 642 43.27 -23.82 41.24
CA MET A 642 41.80 -23.69 41.23
C MET A 642 41.34 -22.34 40.68
N LEU A 643 42.00 -21.24 41.07
CA LEU A 643 41.65 -19.90 40.58
C LEU A 643 41.94 -19.75 39.07
N ALA A 644 43.09 -20.25 38.60
CA ALA A 644 43.42 -20.27 37.17
C ALA A 644 42.43 -21.12 36.36
N ALA A 645 42.01 -22.26 36.91
CA ALA A 645 41.01 -23.13 36.32
C ALA A 645 39.63 -22.47 36.25
N TYR A 646 39.21 -21.79 37.32
CA TYR A 646 37.97 -21.00 37.35
C TYR A 646 37.96 -19.91 36.26
N ASN A 647 39.05 -19.15 36.13
CA ASN A 647 39.15 -18.12 35.08
C ASN A 647 39.07 -18.73 33.67
N LYS A 648 39.70 -19.88 33.44
CA LYS A 648 39.62 -20.60 32.16
C LYS A 648 38.20 -21.12 31.88
N LEU A 649 37.46 -21.57 32.90
CA LEU A 649 36.05 -21.94 32.77
C LEU A 649 35.19 -20.72 32.41
N LYS A 650 35.46 -19.57 33.05
CA LYS A 650 34.79 -18.29 32.77
C LYS A 650 35.01 -17.84 31.32
N GLU A 651 36.23 -17.91 30.81
CA GLU A 651 36.55 -17.60 29.40
C GLU A 651 35.79 -18.52 28.43
N LYS A 652 35.79 -19.84 28.68
CA LYS A 652 35.03 -20.80 27.87
C LYS A 652 33.53 -20.55 27.91
N ALA A 653 32.98 -20.18 29.06
CA ALA A 653 31.57 -19.82 29.20
C ALA A 653 31.23 -18.54 28.41
N ALA A 654 32.13 -17.55 28.41
CA ALA A 654 31.98 -16.35 27.61
C ALA A 654 31.99 -16.63 26.09
N ASP A 655 32.93 -17.46 25.61
CA ASP A 655 32.99 -17.88 24.20
C ASP A 655 31.73 -18.64 23.78
N LEU A 656 31.25 -19.54 24.64
CA LEU A 656 30.03 -20.32 24.38
C LEU A 656 28.79 -19.41 24.35
N ARG A 657 28.73 -18.39 25.22
CA ARG A 657 27.67 -17.38 25.19
C ARG A 657 27.67 -16.57 23.90
N ALA A 658 28.86 -16.22 23.38
CA ALA A 658 28.97 -15.55 22.08
C ALA A 658 28.50 -16.44 20.92
N GLN A 659 28.82 -17.74 20.96
CA GLN A 659 28.32 -18.71 19.98
C GLN A 659 26.80 -18.90 20.06
N LEU A 660 26.24 -18.97 21.27
CA LEU A 660 24.79 -19.03 21.48
C LEU A 660 24.09 -17.82 20.87
N LYS A 661 24.62 -16.61 21.06
CA LYS A 661 24.09 -15.40 20.44
C LYS A 661 24.09 -15.48 18.91
N LYS A 662 25.15 -16.04 18.31
CA LYS A 662 25.23 -16.26 16.86
C LYS A 662 24.16 -17.25 16.39
N LEU A 663 23.98 -18.37 17.09
CA LEU A 663 22.98 -19.38 16.76
C LEU A 663 21.55 -18.84 16.88
N ILE A 664 21.26 -18.06 17.93
CA ILE A 664 19.96 -17.39 18.10
C ILE A 664 19.67 -16.47 16.91
N ASN A 665 20.64 -15.62 16.53
CA ASN A 665 20.49 -14.75 15.37
C ASN A 665 20.34 -15.53 14.06
N GLU A 666 21.03 -16.66 13.89
CA GLU A 666 20.89 -17.53 12.72
C GLU A 666 19.48 -18.15 12.64
N ILE A 667 18.92 -18.59 13.77
CA ILE A 667 17.53 -19.06 13.85
C ILE A 667 16.56 -17.94 13.47
N GLU A 668 16.74 -16.72 13.99
CA GLU A 668 15.90 -15.56 13.64
C GLU A 668 15.97 -15.25 12.13
N GLN A 669 17.16 -15.34 11.52
CA GLN A 669 17.32 -15.16 10.07
C GLN A 669 16.61 -16.25 9.26
N ILE A 670 16.68 -17.51 9.69
CA ILE A 670 15.99 -18.63 9.03
C ILE A 670 14.47 -18.47 9.19
N ASP A 671 13.98 -18.13 10.38
CA ASP A 671 12.57 -17.91 10.67
C ASP A 671 11.99 -16.77 9.82
N GLY A 672 12.75 -15.67 9.67
CA GLY A 672 12.41 -14.57 8.77
C GLY A 672 12.30 -14.98 7.30
N LYS A 673 13.23 -15.82 6.81
CA LYS A 673 13.17 -16.36 5.44
C LYS A 673 11.97 -17.30 5.24
N ILE A 674 11.66 -18.14 6.23
CA ILE A 674 10.46 -18.99 6.20
C ILE A 674 9.20 -18.12 6.16
N GLN A 675 9.16 -17.05 6.97
CA GLN A 675 8.05 -16.11 6.96
C GLN A 675 7.90 -15.44 5.60
N LEU A 676 8.98 -15.00 4.95
CA LEU A 676 8.93 -14.43 3.61
C LEU A 676 8.28 -15.39 2.62
N VAL A 677 8.73 -16.65 2.57
CA VAL A 677 8.18 -17.64 1.63
C VAL A 677 6.69 -17.89 1.89
N ARG A 678 6.27 -17.96 3.16
CA ARG A 678 4.84 -18.08 3.52
C ARG A 678 4.01 -16.87 3.12
N VAL A 679 4.57 -15.66 3.23
CA VAL A 679 3.88 -14.43 2.79
C VAL A 679 3.78 -14.38 1.27
N LEU A 680 4.78 -14.85 0.53
CA LEU A 680 4.71 -14.98 -0.94
C LEU A 680 3.63 -15.99 -1.36
N ASP A 681 3.52 -17.11 -0.64
CA ASP A 681 2.45 -18.09 -0.82
C ASP A 681 1.07 -17.47 -0.55
N GLN A 682 0.91 -16.73 0.56
CA GLN A 682 -0.34 -16.04 0.88
C GLN A 682 -0.69 -14.97 -0.17
N LEU A 683 0.29 -14.20 -0.63
CA LEU A 683 0.11 -13.20 -1.68
C LEU A 683 -0.42 -13.86 -2.96
N ASP A 684 0.12 -15.01 -3.35
CA ASP A 684 -0.38 -15.75 -4.51
C ASP A 684 -1.79 -16.32 -4.30
N ASP A 685 -2.16 -16.74 -3.08
CA ASP A 685 -3.54 -17.13 -2.75
C ASP A 685 -4.52 -15.95 -2.91
N GLU A 686 -4.16 -14.78 -2.38
CA GLU A 686 -4.94 -13.54 -2.46
C GLU A 686 -5.04 -13.05 -3.91
N ARG A 687 -3.97 -13.18 -4.69
CA ARG A 687 -3.93 -12.88 -6.13
C ARG A 687 -4.90 -13.76 -6.88
N TRP A 688 -4.92 -15.06 -6.63
CA TRP A 688 -5.91 -15.96 -7.25
C TRP A 688 -7.34 -15.64 -6.82
N GLY A 689 -7.56 -15.17 -5.59
CA GLY A 689 -8.84 -14.60 -5.17
C GLY A 689 -9.30 -13.47 -6.09
N TYR A 690 -8.41 -12.51 -6.39
CA TYR A 690 -8.68 -11.43 -7.34
C TYR A 690 -8.94 -11.96 -8.76
N VAL A 691 -8.07 -12.83 -9.28
CA VAL A 691 -8.16 -13.37 -10.65
C VAL A 691 -9.47 -14.15 -10.86
N ASN A 692 -9.89 -14.94 -9.87
CA ASN A 692 -11.15 -15.70 -9.95
C ASN A 692 -12.36 -14.77 -9.99
N GLU A 693 -12.39 -13.72 -9.16
CA GLU A 693 -13.47 -12.72 -9.19
C GLU A 693 -13.49 -11.95 -10.51
N PHE A 694 -12.30 -11.59 -11.03
CA PHE A 694 -12.15 -10.97 -12.34
C PHE A 694 -12.63 -11.91 -13.47
N SER A 695 -12.41 -13.21 -13.37
CA SER A 695 -12.90 -14.21 -14.34
C SER A 695 -14.44 -14.29 -14.35
N ASN A 696 -15.11 -14.09 -13.22
CA ASN A 696 -16.58 -14.03 -13.16
C ASN A 696 -17.11 -12.87 -14.01
N LEU A 697 -16.46 -11.70 -13.89
CA LEU A 697 -16.76 -10.54 -14.72
C LEU A 697 -16.52 -10.83 -16.21
N VAL A 698 -15.34 -11.36 -16.58
CA VAL A 698 -15.01 -11.70 -17.98
C VAL A 698 -16.10 -12.59 -18.56
N THR A 699 -16.49 -13.63 -17.84
CA THR A 699 -17.54 -14.57 -18.27
C THR A 699 -18.88 -13.88 -18.48
N ARG A 700 -19.26 -12.97 -17.57
CA ARG A 700 -20.51 -12.21 -17.67
C ARG A 700 -20.51 -11.25 -18.86
N ILE A 701 -19.44 -10.49 -19.06
CA ILE A 701 -19.30 -9.55 -20.17
C ILE A 701 -19.24 -10.28 -21.52
N GLU A 702 -18.53 -11.41 -21.61
CA GLU A 702 -18.53 -12.25 -22.82
C GLU A 702 -19.94 -12.80 -23.14
N SER A 703 -20.74 -13.13 -22.11
CA SER A 703 -22.13 -13.54 -22.32
C SER A 703 -22.99 -12.41 -22.87
N LEU A 704 -22.89 -11.22 -22.26
CA LEU A 704 -23.60 -10.03 -22.73
C LEU A 704 -23.19 -9.65 -24.16
N ALA A 705 -21.90 -9.76 -24.50
CA ALA A 705 -21.40 -9.53 -25.85
C ALA A 705 -22.04 -10.47 -26.89
N ARG A 706 -22.33 -11.73 -26.53
CA ARG A 706 -23.06 -12.65 -27.40
C ARG A 706 -24.50 -12.21 -27.63
N ASP A 707 -25.15 -11.65 -26.62
CA ASP A 707 -26.53 -11.17 -26.71
C ASP A 707 -26.68 -9.94 -27.62
N PHE A 708 -25.60 -9.20 -27.89
CA PHE A 708 -25.60 -8.09 -28.86
C PHE A 708 -25.28 -8.52 -30.30
N LYS A 709 -25.06 -9.81 -30.57
CA LYS A 709 -24.89 -10.30 -31.94
C LYS A 709 -26.20 -10.19 -32.71
N GLN A 710 -26.11 -9.65 -33.93
CA GLN A 710 -27.26 -9.38 -34.78
C GLN A 710 -27.81 -10.66 -35.42
N ASP A 711 -29.07 -10.98 -35.16
CA ASP A 711 -29.84 -12.00 -35.88
C ASP A 711 -30.53 -11.36 -37.10
N LYS A 712 -29.82 -11.30 -38.22
CA LYS A 712 -30.32 -10.68 -39.46
C LYS A 712 -31.55 -11.37 -40.07
N SER A 713 -32.01 -12.49 -39.50
CA SER A 713 -33.29 -13.09 -39.91
C SER A 713 -34.51 -12.30 -39.38
N GLN A 714 -34.32 -11.43 -38.39
CA GLN A 714 -35.36 -10.58 -37.83
C GLN A 714 -35.36 -9.17 -38.43
N PRO A 715 -36.54 -8.53 -38.56
CA PRO A 715 -36.65 -7.12 -38.95
C PRO A 715 -35.82 -6.21 -38.05
N VAL A 716 -35.28 -5.14 -38.62
CA VAL A 716 -34.39 -4.21 -37.92
C VAL A 716 -35.09 -3.52 -36.76
N GLU A 717 -36.38 -3.21 -36.90
CA GLU A 717 -37.23 -2.56 -35.90
C GLU A 717 -37.34 -3.41 -34.63
N ARG A 718 -37.50 -4.72 -34.81
CA ARG A 718 -37.56 -5.68 -33.70
C ARG A 718 -36.20 -5.79 -33.00
N ARG A 719 -35.12 -5.91 -33.77
CA ARG A 719 -33.75 -5.94 -33.21
C ARG A 719 -33.41 -4.66 -32.47
N THR A 720 -33.84 -3.52 -33.00
CA THR A 720 -33.70 -2.21 -32.36
C THR A 720 -34.43 -2.15 -31.02
N ALA A 721 -35.69 -2.59 -30.95
CA ALA A 721 -36.46 -2.63 -29.71
C ALA A 721 -35.79 -3.55 -28.64
N GLU A 722 -35.34 -4.73 -29.06
CA GLU A 722 -34.62 -5.66 -28.19
C GLU A 722 -33.29 -5.06 -27.71
N ALA A 723 -32.52 -4.42 -28.60
CA ALA A 723 -31.26 -3.78 -28.28
C ALA A 723 -31.43 -2.62 -27.29
N ILE A 724 -32.44 -1.76 -27.46
CA ILE A 724 -32.73 -0.64 -26.54
C ILE A 724 -32.93 -1.15 -25.10
N THR A 725 -33.63 -2.27 -24.95
CA THR A 725 -33.89 -2.91 -23.65
C THR A 725 -32.61 -3.50 -23.08
N ARG A 726 -31.88 -4.30 -23.88
CA ARG A 726 -30.60 -4.91 -23.46
C ARG A 726 -29.55 -3.88 -23.11
N ILE A 727 -29.49 -2.75 -23.82
CA ILE A 727 -28.60 -1.64 -23.50
C ILE A 727 -28.93 -1.06 -22.12
N ALA A 728 -30.21 -0.88 -21.79
CA ALA A 728 -30.61 -0.38 -20.47
C ALA A 728 -30.12 -1.30 -19.35
N ASP A 729 -30.36 -2.61 -19.51
CA ASP A 729 -29.95 -3.63 -18.54
C ASP A 729 -28.42 -3.68 -18.40
N PHE A 730 -27.70 -3.65 -19.52
CA PHE A 730 -26.24 -3.70 -19.50
C PHE A 730 -25.64 -2.43 -18.88
N ARG A 731 -26.18 -1.24 -19.18
CA ARG A 731 -25.76 0.00 -18.52
C ARG A 731 -25.97 -0.06 -17.01
N GLN A 732 -27.07 -0.66 -16.54
CA GLN A 732 -27.32 -0.83 -15.12
C GLN A 732 -26.29 -1.76 -14.48
N TYR A 733 -25.88 -2.83 -15.17
CA TYR A 733 -24.80 -3.70 -14.73
C TYR A 733 -23.43 -3.00 -14.76
N LEU A 734 -23.10 -2.21 -15.78
CA LEU A 734 -21.83 -1.46 -15.83
C LEU A 734 -21.71 -0.45 -14.68
N LYS A 735 -22.82 0.13 -14.22
CA LYS A 735 -22.82 0.98 -13.02
C LYS A 735 -22.39 0.22 -11.77
N THR A 736 -22.71 -1.07 -11.62
CA THR A 736 -22.25 -1.87 -10.47
C THR A 736 -20.77 -2.21 -10.57
N VAL A 737 -20.21 -2.26 -11.78
CA VAL A 737 -18.77 -2.48 -12.02
C VAL A 737 -17.95 -1.19 -11.77
N GLN A 738 -18.54 -0.02 -12.06
CA GLN A 738 -17.90 1.28 -11.85
C GLN A 738 -17.78 1.68 -10.37
N GLN A 739 -18.68 1.16 -9.51
CA GLN A 739 -18.85 1.46 -8.08
C GLN A 739 -17.94 0.61 -7.17
#